data_AF-A0A3S5IUD9-F1
#
_entry.id   AF-A0A3S5IUD9-F1
#
_cell.length_a   1.000
_cell.length_b   1.000
_cell.length_c   1.000
_cell.angle_alpha   90.00
_cell.angle_beta   90.00
_cell.angle_gamma   90.00
#
_symmetry.space_group_name_H-M   'P 1'
#
loop_
_entity.id
_entity.type
_entity.pdbx_description
1 polymer ?
#
loop_
_entity_poly.entity_id
_entity_poly.type
_entity_poly.pdbx_seq_one_letter_code
_entity_poly.pdbx_strand_id
1 'polypeptide(L)'
;MTALKNGDNAPHRKSDPPSMTSSSPFAFTSVVPRPPASFSEYVLSLLWALGKKLSLFLFLLLAGPVLLLLHGLLMLLDRHNRRAVLRHQQLWPCESVPHVRPVRVAASREFPLEHWHLRCEDGRQRWCYGELLNEEEGNTLGKTQAAGLAFLPSRDVPMVGEHYEWAAGNAVSPTKEPDMRAIKEKRRRFVEQYQLGLKTTTEVRRRASPEDAMRDGVEFLLQLQDPYSGHWPNDYSGPLFLTPGLIFVKFLVAAGDLQRMFPPYKDHRHKDDTPCRCGEAARLELIRYLRNYMNKDGGFGQHTEGHSTMLGTVLNYVALRMMGVPAEDADATRARAWIRGHGGAVSIPTWGKVWLCIAGLYSWDGINPIPPELWLLPRWVPCSQGRLWCHSRVVSVPFSYLYGMRWMPEPHPLLISLRQELYTEPYHQIQWEQHQSNICKLDCYTPLSSTYKLAAMVFKLYEKWHSKALRRRAMELAWSHIAYDDEDTHFICLGPVNKSLDMLVTWIREGEDSGRYQNHLTRVDDYLYMGPEGMRMSGYNGSQLWDTSFAVQAICACSMEMLYPQEMSLAHHYVDIAQVQRDPEAAAHFYRHRTKGAWNFSTAAQSWQVSDCTAEGLRVILLLRHRPFSVTRMRDAVDEILSLRNKKSGWSSYEPMRAPAYVELFNAADVFKDVMTDYGYAECSSSCIHTLALFRQHYPGYRRADVTAAIREGVQYVLSLQRPDGGFYGSWAVCFTYAAWLVASALCISREIADMANHPACVRLIDFLLAHQNADGGWGEDVTACMRSLWVDNPSGSQIVNTAWAVMAIMSAAGEAARASPKRREQVRVAVERGIHLLMARQLITGDWAQERISGVFNGNNPIHYPGYKNTMPVWALGTYNAWKKTYAVPRFRGSSLPGAFGFAGND
;
A
#
# COMPACT_ATOMS: atom_id res chain seq x y z
N MET A 1 14.01 19.20 -36.44
CA MET A 1 14.56 19.97 -37.59
C MET A 1 14.55 21.44 -37.24
N THR A 2 15.61 22.14 -37.67
CA THR A 2 15.96 23.57 -37.52
C THR A 2 16.30 24.08 -36.10
N ALA A 3 17.61 24.04 -35.83
CA ALA A 3 18.31 24.80 -34.81
C ALA A 3 18.43 26.27 -35.24
N LEU A 4 18.24 27.20 -34.30
CA LEU A 4 18.62 28.60 -34.44
C LEU A 4 19.52 28.98 -33.27
N LYS A 5 20.78 29.24 -33.61
CA LYS A 5 21.78 29.92 -32.79
C LYS A 5 21.35 31.37 -32.59
N ASN A 6 21.49 31.90 -31.38
CA ASN A 6 21.74 33.32 -31.16
C ASN A 6 22.64 33.46 -29.93
N GLY A 7 23.69 34.27 -30.10
CA GLY A 7 24.81 34.42 -29.19
C GLY A 7 24.60 35.44 -28.08
N ASP A 8 25.33 35.18 -27.00
CA ASP A 8 26.10 36.06 -26.13
C ASP A 8 25.65 37.52 -25.96
N ASN A 9 25.16 37.81 -24.75
CA ASN A 9 25.69 38.88 -23.89
C ASN A 9 25.01 38.84 -22.51
N ALA A 10 25.71 38.34 -21.48
CA ALA A 10 25.37 38.61 -20.07
C ALA A 10 26.64 38.56 -19.20
N PRO A 11 26.82 39.48 -18.23
CA PRO A 11 28.09 39.76 -17.59
C PRO A 11 28.46 38.75 -16.49
N HIS A 12 29.75 38.48 -16.38
CA HIS A 12 30.38 37.66 -15.34
C HIS A 12 29.96 38.08 -13.93
N ARG A 13 29.12 37.27 -13.27
CA ARG A 13 29.08 37.14 -11.81
C ARG A 13 29.90 35.91 -11.45
N LYS A 14 30.97 36.11 -10.68
CA LYS A 14 31.67 35.03 -9.97
C LYS A 14 30.64 34.33 -9.07
N SER A 15 30.26 33.11 -9.44
CA SER A 15 29.50 32.21 -8.59
C SER A 15 30.47 31.49 -7.66
N ASP A 16 30.32 31.71 -6.36
CA ASP A 16 30.88 30.80 -5.35
C ASP A 16 30.33 29.38 -5.58
N PRO A 17 31.10 28.32 -5.28
CA PRO A 17 30.64 26.95 -5.49
C PRO A 17 29.42 26.68 -4.59
N PRO A 18 28.32 26.13 -5.13
CA PRO A 18 27.13 25.89 -4.33
C PRO A 18 27.40 24.80 -3.30
N SER A 19 27.11 25.10 -2.03
CA SER A 19 27.05 24.10 -0.98
C SER A 19 25.91 23.12 -1.28
N MET A 20 26.27 21.86 -1.54
CA MET A 20 25.31 20.79 -1.79
C MET A 20 24.46 20.55 -0.55
N THR A 21 23.23 21.06 -0.59
CA THR A 21 22.15 20.69 0.31
C THR A 21 21.03 20.10 -0.56
N SER A 22 20.67 18.83 -0.32
CA SER A 22 19.54 18.05 -0.89
C SER A 22 19.11 18.35 -2.34
N SER A 23 19.55 17.46 -3.23
CA SER A 23 19.05 17.12 -4.59
C SER A 23 17.82 17.88 -5.12
N SER A 24 18.03 18.91 -5.94
CA SER A 24 17.00 19.30 -6.92
C SER A 24 16.83 18.18 -7.95
N PRO A 25 15.60 17.88 -8.42
CA PRO A 25 15.41 16.88 -9.46
C PRO A 25 16.18 17.27 -10.73
N PHE A 26 16.66 16.29 -11.48
CA PHE A 26 17.23 16.53 -12.80
C PHE A 26 16.19 17.23 -13.67
N ALA A 27 16.60 18.23 -14.46
CA ALA A 27 15.69 19.03 -15.26
C ALA A 27 14.95 18.18 -16.31
N PHE A 28 13.64 18.35 -16.42
CA PHE A 28 12.79 17.71 -17.43
C PHE A 28 11.71 18.68 -17.92
N THR A 29 11.09 18.35 -19.05
CA THR A 29 9.95 19.13 -19.56
C THR A 29 8.66 18.62 -18.94
N SER A 30 7.93 19.50 -18.24
CA SER A 30 6.62 19.19 -17.67
C SER A 30 5.59 18.90 -18.75
N VAL A 31 4.72 17.93 -18.50
CA VAL A 31 3.57 17.61 -19.36
C VAL A 31 2.28 18.28 -18.89
N VAL A 32 2.33 19.03 -17.78
CA VAL A 32 1.20 19.80 -17.27
C VAL A 32 0.82 20.86 -18.32
N PRO A 33 -0.44 20.86 -18.80
CA PRO A 33 -0.89 21.86 -19.76
C PRO A 33 -0.79 23.26 -19.16
N ARG A 34 -0.24 24.22 -19.92
CA ARG A 34 -0.26 25.63 -19.52
C ARG A 34 -1.70 26.15 -19.49
N PRO A 35 -2.06 27.01 -18.53
CA PRO A 35 -3.33 27.72 -18.59
C PRO A 35 -3.41 28.54 -19.90
N PRO A 36 -4.63 28.81 -20.41
CA PRO A 36 -4.79 29.62 -21.62
C PRO A 36 -4.05 30.94 -21.46
N ALA A 37 -3.12 31.23 -22.38
CA ALA A 37 -2.26 32.41 -22.29
C ALA A 37 -2.95 33.67 -22.81
N SER A 38 -4.08 33.52 -23.51
CA SER A 38 -4.83 34.61 -24.12
C SER A 38 -6.34 34.43 -23.99
N PHE A 39 -7.07 35.55 -24.06
CA PHE A 39 -8.54 35.55 -24.08
C PHE A 39 -9.10 34.73 -25.27
N SER A 40 -8.45 34.77 -26.43
CA SER A 40 -8.87 34.00 -27.61
C SER A 40 -8.75 32.49 -27.39
N GLU A 41 -7.63 32.01 -26.81
CA GLU A 41 -7.47 30.60 -26.43
C GLU A 41 -8.52 30.17 -25.40
N TYR A 42 -8.82 31.02 -24.42
CA TYR A 42 -9.87 30.77 -23.45
C TYR A 42 -11.24 30.63 -24.13
N VAL A 43 -11.61 31.56 -25.02
CA VAL A 43 -12.87 31.51 -25.79
C VAL A 43 -12.94 30.27 -26.68
N LEU A 44 -11.85 29.93 -27.39
CA LEU A 44 -11.77 28.71 -28.20
C LEU A 44 -11.96 27.45 -27.34
N SER A 45 -11.35 27.40 -26.16
CA SER A 45 -11.51 26.28 -25.22
C SER A 45 -12.95 26.13 -24.73
N LEU A 46 -13.64 27.26 -24.47
CA LEU A 46 -15.05 27.29 -24.08
C LEU A 46 -15.96 26.83 -25.22
N LEU A 47 -15.75 27.33 -26.44
CA LEU A 47 -16.51 26.92 -27.63
C LEU A 47 -16.33 25.44 -27.92
N TRP A 48 -15.10 24.92 -27.79
CA TRP A 48 -14.81 23.50 -27.93
C TRP A 48 -15.48 22.65 -26.83
N ALA A 49 -15.45 23.12 -25.58
CA ALA A 49 -16.13 22.45 -24.47
C ALA A 49 -17.66 22.45 -24.66
N LEU A 50 -18.23 23.56 -25.14
CA LEU A 50 -19.65 23.67 -25.47
C LEU A 50 -20.02 22.73 -26.63
N GLY A 51 -19.22 22.72 -27.70
CA GLY A 51 -19.40 21.81 -28.85
C GLY A 51 -19.36 20.34 -28.42
N LYS A 52 -18.43 19.96 -27.54
CA LYS A 52 -18.38 18.62 -26.95
C LYS A 52 -19.63 18.30 -26.11
N LYS A 53 -20.11 19.24 -25.30
CA LYS A 53 -21.34 19.07 -24.50
C LYS A 53 -22.57 18.91 -25.40
N LEU A 54 -22.67 19.71 -26.47
CA LEU A 54 -23.77 19.64 -27.42
C LEU A 54 -23.74 18.33 -28.22
N SER A 55 -22.55 17.92 -28.70
CA SER A 55 -22.36 16.64 -29.38
C SER A 55 -22.70 15.45 -28.46
N LEU A 56 -22.29 15.52 -27.18
CA LEU A 56 -22.65 14.53 -26.18
C LEU A 56 -24.16 14.49 -25.94
N PHE A 57 -24.81 15.64 -25.81
CA PHE A 57 -26.25 15.74 -25.64
C PHE A 57 -26.99 15.11 -26.83
N LEU A 58 -26.61 15.46 -28.05
CA LEU A 58 -27.19 14.89 -29.28
C LEU A 58 -26.95 13.37 -29.36
N PHE A 59 -25.74 12.90 -29.04
CA PHE A 59 -25.43 11.48 -29.00
C PHE A 59 -26.29 10.73 -27.98
N LEU A 60 -26.39 11.23 -26.73
CA LEU A 60 -27.20 10.61 -25.68
C LEU A 60 -28.69 10.67 -25.99
N LEU A 61 -29.17 11.72 -26.65
CA LEU A 61 -30.55 11.82 -27.10
C LEU A 61 -30.89 10.72 -28.12
N LEU A 62 -29.99 10.46 -29.07
CA LEU A 62 -30.19 9.48 -30.14
C LEU A 62 -29.90 8.04 -29.71
N ALA A 63 -28.84 7.83 -28.91
CA ALA A 63 -28.37 6.50 -28.50
C ALA A 63 -28.90 6.08 -27.12
N GLY A 64 -29.52 6.99 -26.36
CA GLY A 64 -29.94 6.80 -24.98
C GLY A 64 -30.76 5.53 -24.73
N PRO A 65 -31.83 5.25 -25.48
CA PRO A 65 -32.63 4.04 -25.31
C PRO A 65 -31.80 2.76 -25.45
N VAL A 66 -30.92 2.70 -26.44
CA VAL A 66 -30.03 1.54 -26.68
C VAL A 66 -29.00 1.40 -25.56
N LEU A 67 -28.42 2.51 -25.11
CA LEU A 67 -27.46 2.52 -24.00
C LEU A 67 -28.09 2.09 -22.68
N LEU A 68 -29.36 2.46 -22.43
CA LEU A 68 -30.11 2.02 -21.24
C LEU A 68 -30.43 0.52 -21.29
N LEU A 69 -30.82 -0.01 -22.45
CA LEU A 69 -31.02 -1.44 -22.63
C LEU A 69 -29.70 -2.21 -22.44
N LEU A 70 -28.61 -1.73 -23.02
CA LEU A 70 -27.28 -2.30 -22.85
C LEU A 70 -26.82 -2.26 -21.38
N HIS A 71 -27.06 -1.14 -20.68
CA HIS A 71 -26.79 -1.01 -19.26
C HIS A 71 -27.54 -2.07 -18.44
N GLY A 72 -28.85 -2.22 -18.68
CA GLY A 72 -29.68 -3.24 -18.03
C GLY A 72 -29.18 -4.66 -18.30
N LEU A 73 -28.82 -4.96 -19.55
CA LEU A 73 -28.24 -6.25 -19.93
C LEU A 73 -26.91 -6.51 -19.21
N LEU A 74 -25.99 -5.54 -19.20
CA LEU A 74 -24.69 -5.68 -18.52
C LEU A 74 -24.85 -5.86 -17.02
N MET A 75 -25.82 -5.20 -16.37
CA MET A 75 -26.13 -5.45 -14.96
C MET A 75 -26.62 -6.88 -14.71
N LEU A 76 -27.44 -7.45 -15.60
CA LEU A 76 -27.91 -8.83 -15.48
C LEU A 76 -26.76 -9.82 -15.70
N LEU A 77 -25.92 -9.59 -16.71
CA LEU A 77 -24.74 -10.41 -16.99
C LEU A 77 -23.74 -10.37 -15.84
N ASP A 78 -23.50 -9.19 -15.25
CA ASP A 78 -22.61 -9.03 -14.09
C ASP A 78 -23.10 -9.82 -12.88
N ARG A 79 -24.40 -9.74 -12.56
CA ARG A 79 -24.98 -10.53 -11.46
C ARG A 79 -24.79 -12.03 -11.67
N HIS A 80 -24.96 -12.52 -12.89
CA HIS A 80 -24.71 -13.92 -13.21
C HIS A 80 -23.21 -14.27 -13.11
N ASN A 81 -22.35 -13.45 -13.71
CA ASN A 81 -20.90 -13.65 -13.72
C ASN A 81 -20.31 -13.67 -12.31
N ARG A 82 -20.68 -12.71 -11.45
CA ARG A 82 -20.23 -12.66 -10.05
C ARG A 82 -20.59 -13.92 -9.28
N ARG A 83 -21.78 -14.51 -9.51
CA ARG A 83 -22.15 -15.80 -8.90
C ARG A 83 -21.34 -16.97 -9.45
N ALA A 84 -20.97 -16.95 -10.73
CA ALA A 84 -20.11 -17.98 -11.33
C ALA A 84 -18.67 -17.89 -10.79
N VAL A 85 -18.09 -16.69 -10.79
CA VAL A 85 -16.74 -16.43 -10.27
C VAL A 85 -16.67 -16.73 -8.77
N LEU A 86 -17.64 -16.31 -7.96
CA LEU A 86 -17.66 -16.63 -6.53
C LEU A 86 -17.69 -18.15 -6.28
N ARG A 87 -18.49 -18.91 -7.04
CA ARG A 87 -18.51 -20.38 -6.93
C ARG A 87 -17.16 -21.00 -7.31
N HIS A 88 -16.52 -20.49 -8.36
CA HIS A 88 -15.16 -20.91 -8.75
C HIS A 88 -14.15 -20.65 -7.64
N GLN A 89 -14.18 -19.46 -7.03
CA GLN A 89 -13.30 -19.04 -5.94
C GLN A 89 -13.53 -19.85 -4.65
N GLN A 90 -14.78 -20.14 -4.30
CA GLN A 90 -15.11 -20.99 -3.14
C GLN A 90 -14.61 -22.42 -3.28
N LEU A 91 -14.47 -22.90 -4.52
CA LEU A 91 -13.93 -24.22 -4.84
C LEU A 91 -12.42 -24.20 -5.10
N TRP A 92 -11.73 -23.11 -4.76
CA TRP A 92 -10.29 -22.98 -4.99
C TRP A 92 -9.52 -24.13 -4.30
N PRO A 93 -8.87 -25.02 -5.07
CA PRO A 93 -8.37 -26.28 -4.54
C PRO A 93 -7.01 -26.16 -3.85
N CYS A 94 -6.28 -25.07 -4.10
CA CYS A 94 -4.92 -24.92 -3.62
C CYS A 94 -4.90 -24.47 -2.15
N GLU A 95 -4.04 -25.10 -1.38
CA GLU A 95 -3.76 -24.74 0.01
C GLU A 95 -2.70 -23.65 0.10
N SER A 96 -2.71 -22.90 1.20
CA SER A 96 -1.62 -21.99 1.53
C SER A 96 -0.36 -22.78 1.90
N VAL A 97 0.80 -22.17 1.69
CA VAL A 97 2.08 -22.71 2.16
C VAL A 97 2.55 -21.90 3.37
N PRO A 98 3.32 -22.51 4.30
CA PRO A 98 3.71 -21.83 5.54
C PRO A 98 4.41 -20.49 5.32
N HIS A 99 4.03 -19.49 6.12
CA HIS A 99 4.61 -18.15 6.14
C HIS A 99 6.06 -18.13 6.63
N VAL A 100 6.23 -18.52 7.89
CA VAL A 100 7.52 -18.51 8.57
C VAL A 100 8.23 -19.79 8.16
N ARG A 101 9.17 -19.64 7.24
CA ARG A 101 10.02 -20.72 6.77
C ARG A 101 11.40 -20.55 7.37
N PRO A 102 12.10 -21.64 7.71
CA PRO A 102 13.52 -21.55 8.03
C PRO A 102 14.27 -20.93 6.85
N VAL A 103 15.17 -19.98 7.13
CA VAL A 103 16.07 -19.42 6.13
C VAL A 103 16.94 -20.55 5.57
N ARG A 104 16.67 -20.95 4.32
CA ARG A 104 17.35 -22.05 3.63
C ARG A 104 18.73 -21.63 3.13
N VAL A 105 18.86 -20.38 2.68
CA VAL A 105 20.08 -19.80 2.13
C VAL A 105 20.52 -18.64 3.02
N ALA A 106 21.66 -18.85 3.68
CA ALA A 106 22.30 -17.85 4.53
C ALA A 106 22.86 -16.67 3.70
N ALA A 107 23.07 -15.53 4.36
CA ALA A 107 23.73 -14.38 3.77
C ALA A 107 25.15 -14.73 3.31
N SER A 108 25.64 -14.04 2.27
CA SER A 108 26.99 -14.25 1.79
C SER A 108 28.01 -13.90 2.88
N ARG A 109 29.03 -14.75 3.07
CA ARG A 109 30.15 -14.44 3.97
C ARG A 109 30.91 -13.18 3.55
N GLU A 110 30.82 -12.82 2.27
CA GLU A 110 31.43 -11.63 1.70
C GLU A 110 30.65 -10.36 1.99
N PHE A 111 29.33 -10.48 2.20
CA PHE A 111 28.42 -9.38 2.47
C PHE A 111 27.60 -9.65 3.73
N PRO A 112 28.24 -9.66 4.91
CA PRO A 112 27.58 -9.92 6.19
C PRO A 112 26.41 -8.95 6.43
N LEU A 113 25.34 -9.45 7.06
CA LEU A 113 24.13 -8.67 7.33
C LEU A 113 24.41 -7.47 8.22
N GLU A 114 25.41 -7.57 9.09
CA GLU A 114 25.82 -6.54 10.04
C GLU A 114 26.27 -5.23 9.35
N HIS A 115 26.64 -5.26 8.07
CA HIS A 115 27.07 -4.05 7.35
C HIS A 115 25.95 -3.40 6.54
N TRP A 116 24.72 -3.88 6.66
CA TRP A 116 23.55 -3.20 6.12
C TRP A 116 23.01 -2.18 7.11
N HIS A 117 22.68 -1.00 6.58
CA HIS A 117 22.21 0.15 7.33
C HIS A 117 20.91 0.70 6.74
N LEU A 118 19.98 1.09 7.62
CA LEU A 118 18.70 1.66 7.25
C LEU A 118 18.77 3.20 7.36
N ARG A 119 18.53 3.88 6.25
CA ARG A 119 18.41 5.34 6.21
C ARG A 119 16.94 5.75 6.13
N CYS A 120 16.54 6.61 7.07
CA CYS A 120 15.21 7.18 7.16
C CYS A 120 15.26 8.72 7.12
N GLU A 121 14.48 9.31 6.21
CA GLU A 121 14.38 10.76 6.00
C GLU A 121 12.96 11.11 5.57
N ASP A 122 12.21 11.86 6.40
CA ASP A 122 10.83 12.26 6.13
C ASP A 122 9.90 11.09 5.69
N GLY A 123 10.10 9.92 6.31
CA GLY A 123 9.43 8.66 5.97
C GLY A 123 10.10 7.85 4.86
N ARG A 124 10.93 8.44 4.01
CA ARG A 124 11.65 7.71 2.96
C ARG A 124 12.62 6.73 3.62
N GLN A 125 12.51 5.44 3.27
CA GLN A 125 13.35 4.37 3.79
C GLN A 125 14.23 3.78 2.69
N ARG A 126 15.53 3.61 2.96
CA ARG A 126 16.50 3.03 2.01
C ARG A 126 17.52 2.19 2.76
N TRP A 127 17.89 1.05 2.20
CA TRP A 127 18.94 0.20 2.74
C TRP A 127 20.24 0.36 1.97
N CYS A 128 21.33 0.55 2.70
CA CYS A 128 22.67 0.75 2.13
C CYS A 128 23.64 -0.26 2.74
N TYR A 129 24.61 -0.73 1.95
CA TYR A 129 25.66 -1.64 2.42
C TYR A 129 27.00 -0.93 2.54
N GLY A 130 27.65 -1.02 3.71
CA GLY A 130 28.97 -0.44 4.00
C GLY A 130 28.92 0.86 4.80
N GLU A 131 30.08 1.50 4.96
CA GLU A 131 30.20 2.74 5.75
C GLU A 131 29.48 3.91 5.09
N LEU A 132 28.65 4.57 5.88
CA LEU A 132 27.82 5.69 5.45
C LEU A 132 28.54 7.02 5.71
N LEU A 133 28.68 7.86 4.67
CA LEU A 133 29.06 9.27 4.89
C LEU A 133 27.86 9.99 5.54
N ASN A 134 28.11 10.50 6.75
CA ASN A 134 27.28 11.41 7.54
C ASN A 134 25.76 11.11 7.54
N GLU A 135 25.26 10.34 8.52
CA GLU A 135 23.87 9.88 8.61
C GLU A 135 22.79 10.98 8.66
N GLU A 136 23.17 12.21 9.02
CA GLU A 136 22.28 13.37 9.14
C GLU A 136 22.22 14.19 7.85
N GLU A 137 23.06 13.90 6.86
CA GLU A 137 23.09 14.65 5.61
C GLU A 137 21.77 14.46 4.82
N GLY A 138 21.11 15.57 4.48
CA GLY A 138 19.74 15.59 3.92
C GLY A 138 18.65 15.72 4.98
N ASN A 139 18.81 15.09 6.15
CA ASN A 139 17.76 15.06 7.17
C ASN A 139 17.78 16.30 8.09
N THR A 140 16.87 17.24 7.84
CA THR A 140 16.76 18.49 8.60
C THR A 140 16.48 18.24 10.09
N LEU A 141 15.56 17.32 10.42
CA LEU A 141 15.26 16.95 11.81
C LEU A 141 16.49 16.34 12.50
N GLY A 142 17.17 15.44 11.80
CA GLY A 142 18.42 14.82 12.20
C GLY A 142 19.46 15.86 12.60
N LYS A 143 19.75 16.81 11.69
CA LYS A 143 20.70 17.91 11.92
C LYS A 143 20.31 18.82 13.07
N THR A 144 19.04 19.22 13.17
CA THR A 144 18.57 20.10 14.25
C THR A 144 18.71 19.42 15.62
N GLN A 145 18.34 18.15 15.71
CA GLN A 145 18.43 17.40 16.97
C GLN A 145 19.87 17.03 17.34
N ALA A 146 20.75 16.81 16.36
CA ALA A 146 22.18 16.58 16.59
C ALA A 146 22.90 17.83 17.11
N ALA A 147 22.39 19.02 16.77
CA ALA A 147 22.85 20.30 17.30
C ALA A 147 22.33 20.62 18.72
N GLY A 148 21.65 19.68 19.40
CA GLY A 148 21.11 19.87 20.75
C GLY A 148 19.88 20.79 20.83
N LEU A 149 19.35 21.23 19.68
CA LEU A 149 18.21 22.16 19.64
C LEU A 149 16.89 21.42 19.87
N ALA A 150 16.08 21.93 20.80
CA ALA A 150 14.69 21.51 20.93
C ALA A 150 13.94 21.79 19.62
N PHE A 151 13.33 20.76 19.05
CA PHE A 151 12.57 20.89 17.81
C PHE A 151 11.31 21.75 18.04
N LEU A 152 11.25 22.92 17.41
CA LEU A 152 10.05 23.77 17.35
C LEU A 152 9.25 23.38 16.09
N PRO A 153 8.04 22.82 16.22
CA PRO A 153 7.22 22.50 15.06
C PRO A 153 6.65 23.77 14.42
N SER A 154 6.83 23.86 13.10
CA SER A 154 6.14 24.75 12.14
C SER A 154 6.72 26.15 11.86
N ARG A 155 6.87 26.45 10.56
CA ARG A 155 7.16 27.79 9.99
C ARG A 155 5.92 28.69 9.88
N ASP A 156 4.71 28.17 10.13
CA ASP A 156 3.44 28.82 9.72
C ASP A 156 2.43 29.04 10.86
N VAL A 157 2.84 29.00 12.13
CA VAL A 157 1.96 29.42 13.24
C VAL A 157 2.36 30.84 13.65
N PRO A 158 1.51 31.88 13.44
CA PRO A 158 1.69 33.14 14.12
C PRO A 158 1.52 32.87 15.62
N MET A 159 2.64 32.90 16.34
CA MET A 159 2.67 32.76 17.79
C MET A 159 1.97 33.97 18.40
N VAL A 160 0.71 33.80 18.82
CA VAL A 160 0.03 34.76 19.69
C VAL A 160 0.22 34.29 21.13
N GLY A 161 0.93 35.09 21.93
CA GLY A 161 1.13 34.87 23.37
C GLY A 161 2.60 34.91 23.80
N GLU A 162 2.85 35.48 24.97
CA GLU A 162 4.13 35.90 25.60
C GLU A 162 5.20 34.79 25.82
N HIS A 163 5.14 33.67 25.11
CA HIS A 163 6.07 32.54 25.28
C HIS A 163 7.34 32.60 24.42
N TYR A 164 7.55 33.64 23.62
CA TYR A 164 8.78 33.79 22.81
C TYR A 164 9.95 34.43 23.57
N GLU A 165 9.69 35.28 24.58
CA GLU A 165 10.76 36.03 25.25
C GLU A 165 11.57 35.21 26.28
N TRP A 166 11.12 34.01 26.64
CA TRP A 166 11.89 33.13 27.54
C TRP A 166 12.89 32.22 26.81
N ALA A 167 12.66 31.89 25.53
CA ALA A 167 13.49 30.93 24.78
C ALA A 167 14.64 31.59 23.99
N ALA A 168 14.53 32.87 23.63
CA ALA A 168 15.55 33.57 22.84
C ALA A 168 16.73 34.13 23.68
N GLY A 169 16.63 34.12 25.01
CA GLY A 169 17.60 34.75 25.91
C GLY A 169 18.70 33.85 26.48
N ASN A 170 18.60 32.52 26.35
CA ASN A 170 19.54 31.58 26.95
C ASN A 170 20.18 30.66 25.90
N ALA A 171 21.07 31.23 25.09
CA ALA A 171 22.10 30.42 24.43
C ALA A 171 23.07 29.93 25.52
N VAL A 172 22.81 28.71 26.01
CA VAL A 172 23.67 28.06 27.00
C VAL A 172 24.98 27.64 26.35
N SER A 173 26.08 27.98 27.02
CA SER A 173 27.46 27.54 26.76
C SER A 173 27.55 26.01 26.56
N PRO A 174 28.51 25.46 25.79
CA PRO A 174 28.59 24.02 25.52
C PRO A 174 28.92 23.25 26.81
N THR A 175 27.89 22.73 27.48
CA THR A 175 28.03 21.94 28.71
C THR A 175 27.66 20.50 28.44
N LYS A 176 28.56 19.54 28.70
CA LYS A 176 28.28 18.15 29.14
C LYS A 176 27.01 17.45 28.58
N GLU A 177 26.61 17.72 27.35
CA GLU A 177 25.44 17.10 26.76
C GLU A 177 25.80 15.70 26.25
N PRO A 178 24.94 14.69 26.46
CA PRO A 178 25.15 13.38 25.86
C PRO A 178 25.22 13.52 24.34
N ASP A 179 26.12 12.76 23.70
CA ASP A 179 26.22 12.71 22.24
C ASP A 179 24.90 12.13 21.67
N MET A 180 23.98 13.03 21.32
CA MET A 180 22.65 12.69 20.82
C MET A 180 22.75 11.89 19.52
N ARG A 181 23.81 12.10 18.74
CA ARG A 181 24.07 11.32 17.54
C ARG A 181 24.37 9.87 17.91
N ALA A 182 25.31 9.62 18.83
CA ALA A 182 25.61 8.26 19.29
C ALA A 182 24.39 7.54 19.89
N ILE A 183 23.52 8.25 20.61
CA ILE A 183 22.27 7.68 21.16
C ILE A 183 21.33 7.25 20.04
N LYS A 184 21.13 8.10 19.03
CA LYS A 184 20.25 7.81 17.90
C LYS A 184 20.80 6.70 17.01
N GLU A 185 22.10 6.71 16.71
CA GLU A 185 22.79 5.64 16.00
C GLU A 185 22.58 4.31 16.72
N LYS A 186 22.71 4.27 18.05
CA LYS A 186 22.42 3.07 18.85
C LYS A 186 20.96 2.62 18.75
N ARG A 187 19.99 3.55 18.82
CA ARG A 187 18.55 3.26 18.69
C ARG A 187 18.22 2.71 17.30
N ARG A 188 18.66 3.38 16.24
CA ARG A 188 18.50 2.90 14.85
C ARG A 188 19.17 1.55 14.65
N ARG A 189 20.36 1.34 15.21
CA ARG A 189 21.08 0.06 15.10
C ARG A 189 20.30 -1.11 15.70
N PHE A 190 19.53 -0.86 16.78
CA PHE A 190 18.61 -1.86 17.29
C PHE A 190 17.53 -2.21 16.26
N VAL A 191 16.91 -1.21 15.63
CA VAL A 191 15.91 -1.40 14.57
C VAL A 191 16.50 -2.18 13.39
N GLU A 192 17.70 -1.83 12.92
CA GLU A 192 18.39 -2.55 11.85
C GLU A 192 18.60 -4.02 12.21
N GLN A 193 19.18 -4.29 13.38
CA GLN A 193 19.43 -5.67 13.83
C GLN A 193 18.13 -6.47 13.99
N TYR A 194 17.06 -5.81 14.42
CA TYR A 194 15.74 -6.42 14.52
C TYR A 194 15.18 -6.79 13.14
N GLN A 195 15.14 -5.82 12.22
CA GLN A 195 14.59 -6.01 10.87
C GLN A 195 15.43 -6.98 10.03
N LEU A 196 16.73 -7.10 10.28
CA LEU A 196 17.63 -8.07 9.63
C LEU A 196 17.55 -9.48 10.23
N GLY A 197 16.83 -9.67 11.34
CA GLY A 197 16.78 -10.95 12.07
C GLY A 197 18.08 -11.31 12.79
N LEU A 198 18.95 -10.33 13.07
CA LEU A 198 20.17 -10.51 13.87
C LEU A 198 19.88 -10.58 15.37
N LYS A 199 18.68 -10.17 15.80
CA LYS A 199 18.16 -10.42 17.14
C LYS A 199 17.44 -11.75 17.16
N THR A 200 17.94 -12.70 17.94
CA THR A 200 17.28 -14.00 18.15
C THR A 200 15.95 -13.82 18.88
N THR A 201 14.91 -14.51 18.43
CA THR A 201 13.64 -14.62 19.16
C THR A 201 13.92 -15.19 20.56
N THR A 202 13.50 -14.47 21.59
CA THR A 202 13.71 -14.89 22.99
C THR A 202 12.60 -15.84 23.44
N GLU A 203 12.79 -16.48 24.60
CA GLU A 203 11.77 -17.33 25.18
C GLU A 203 10.53 -16.52 25.60
N VAL A 204 9.40 -17.23 25.72
CA VAL A 204 8.14 -16.67 26.22
C VAL A 204 8.22 -16.47 27.72
N ARG A 205 7.75 -15.32 28.22
CA ARG A 205 7.54 -15.09 29.66
C ARG A 205 6.17 -14.49 29.89
N ARG A 206 5.25 -15.30 30.44
CA ARG A 206 3.93 -14.80 30.81
C ARG A 206 4.05 -13.75 31.90
N ARG A 207 3.41 -12.59 31.68
CA ARG A 207 3.33 -11.52 32.69
C ARG A 207 2.24 -11.81 33.73
N ALA A 208 2.38 -11.23 34.92
CA ALA A 208 1.44 -11.42 36.02
C ALA A 208 0.06 -10.81 35.72
N SER A 209 0.04 -9.67 35.02
CA SER A 209 -1.19 -8.97 34.66
C SER A 209 -1.22 -8.52 33.19
N PRO A 210 -2.42 -8.29 32.62
CA PRO A 210 -2.58 -7.65 31.31
C PRO A 210 -1.97 -6.24 31.26
N GLU A 211 -1.94 -5.51 32.37
CA GLU A 211 -1.26 -4.22 32.49
C GLU A 211 0.25 -4.32 32.31
N ASP A 212 0.89 -5.32 32.92
CA ASP A 212 2.33 -5.53 32.78
C ASP A 212 2.67 -5.95 31.35
N ALA A 213 1.86 -6.84 30.77
CA ALA A 213 2.02 -7.25 29.36
C ALA A 213 1.87 -6.05 28.40
N MET A 214 0.91 -5.18 28.67
CA MET A 214 0.70 -3.94 27.92
C MET A 214 1.92 -3.01 28.00
N ARG A 215 2.43 -2.74 29.20
CA ARG A 215 3.59 -1.84 29.41
C ARG A 215 4.82 -2.34 28.68
N ASP A 216 5.19 -3.61 28.86
CA ASP A 216 6.35 -4.21 28.21
C ASP A 216 6.19 -4.21 26.67
N GLY A 217 4.97 -4.41 26.18
CA GLY A 217 4.66 -4.33 24.74
C GLY A 217 4.82 -2.90 24.19
N VAL A 218 4.37 -1.88 24.92
CA VAL A 218 4.56 -0.46 24.56
C VAL A 218 6.05 -0.10 24.56
N GLU A 219 6.79 -0.50 25.60
CA GLU A 219 8.24 -0.26 25.69
C GLU A 219 9.02 -0.92 24.54
N PHE A 220 8.62 -2.12 24.11
CA PHE A 220 9.20 -2.76 22.94
C PHE A 220 8.82 -2.04 21.65
N LEU A 221 7.53 -1.69 21.47
CA LEU A 221 7.06 -0.98 20.29
C LEU A 221 7.79 0.36 20.08
N LEU A 222 8.06 1.11 21.15
CA LEU A 222 8.81 2.38 21.09
C LEU A 222 10.26 2.20 20.67
N GLN A 223 10.88 1.05 20.95
CA GLN A 223 12.24 0.75 20.48
C GLN A 223 12.32 0.55 18.96
N LEU A 224 11.18 0.32 18.29
CA LEU A 224 11.08 0.15 16.84
C LEU A 224 10.86 1.48 16.09
N GLN A 225 10.70 2.61 16.79
CA GLN A 225 10.56 3.93 16.16
C GLN A 225 11.92 4.40 15.61
N ASP A 226 11.97 4.85 14.35
CA ASP A 226 13.19 5.45 13.83
C ASP A 226 13.42 6.82 14.49
N PRO A 227 14.60 7.05 15.10
CA PRO A 227 14.85 8.25 15.89
C PRO A 227 15.18 9.51 15.06
N TYR A 228 15.23 9.41 13.73
CA TYR A 228 15.56 10.52 12.84
C TYR A 228 14.37 10.98 11.98
N SER A 229 13.36 10.14 11.82
CA SER A 229 12.17 10.46 11.07
C SER A 229 10.89 10.31 11.89
N GLY A 230 10.93 9.64 13.05
CA GLY A 230 9.79 9.51 13.97
C GLY A 230 8.71 8.52 13.54
N HIS A 231 8.85 7.90 12.37
CA HIS A 231 7.96 6.85 11.90
C HIS A 231 8.45 5.45 12.32
N TRP A 232 7.60 4.43 12.13
CA TRP A 232 7.97 3.03 12.30
C TRP A 232 8.30 2.39 10.95
N PRO A 233 9.60 2.18 10.61
CA PRO A 233 9.97 1.55 9.34
C PRO A 233 9.71 0.04 9.37
N ASN A 234 9.10 -0.49 8.31
CA ASN A 234 8.77 -1.91 8.19
C ASN A 234 8.91 -2.41 6.75
N ASP A 235 9.15 -3.72 6.64
CA ASP A 235 8.95 -4.47 5.39
C ASP A 235 7.48 -4.38 4.97
N TYR A 236 7.24 -4.28 3.66
CA TYR A 236 5.91 -4.27 3.05
C TYR A 236 5.87 -5.12 1.77
N SER A 237 6.59 -6.23 1.75
CA SER A 237 6.68 -7.17 0.63
C SER A 237 5.60 -8.26 0.68
N GLY A 238 5.75 -9.33 -0.10
CA GLY A 238 4.85 -10.51 -0.08
C GLY A 238 4.53 -11.03 -1.48
N PRO A 239 4.09 -10.17 -2.42
CA PRO A 239 3.89 -10.60 -3.79
C PRO A 239 5.22 -10.91 -4.49
N LEU A 240 5.30 -12.06 -5.16
CA LEU A 240 6.51 -12.58 -5.79
C LEU A 240 6.61 -12.21 -7.29
N PHE A 241 5.72 -11.36 -7.80
CA PHE A 241 5.78 -10.83 -9.16
C PHE A 241 6.37 -9.40 -9.24
N LEU A 242 6.75 -8.80 -8.10
CA LEU A 242 7.28 -7.43 -8.03
C LEU A 242 8.75 -7.36 -8.41
N THR A 243 9.61 -8.07 -7.66
CA THR A 243 11.06 -8.11 -7.91
C THR A 243 11.40 -8.50 -9.35
N PRO A 244 10.77 -9.52 -9.97
CA PRO A 244 11.03 -9.83 -11.38
C PRO A 244 10.82 -8.66 -12.34
N GLY A 245 9.75 -7.87 -12.19
CA GLY A 245 9.48 -6.73 -13.07
C GLY A 245 10.62 -5.70 -13.04
N LEU A 246 11.13 -5.36 -11.85
CA LEU A 246 12.27 -4.46 -11.69
C LEU A 246 13.55 -5.06 -12.31
N ILE A 247 13.82 -6.35 -12.10
CA ILE A 247 14.99 -7.03 -12.67
C ILE A 247 14.94 -7.04 -14.20
N PHE A 248 13.76 -7.27 -14.79
CA PHE A 248 13.60 -7.27 -16.24
C PHE A 248 13.94 -5.89 -16.79
N VAL A 249 13.39 -4.83 -16.19
CA VAL A 249 13.69 -3.45 -16.62
C VAL A 249 15.17 -3.12 -16.47
N LYS A 250 15.79 -3.46 -15.32
CA LYS A 250 17.23 -3.28 -15.12
C LYS A 250 18.06 -4.00 -16.19
N PHE A 251 17.72 -5.27 -16.48
CA PHE A 251 18.39 -6.06 -17.50
C PHE A 251 18.29 -5.43 -18.89
N LEU A 252 17.09 -4.98 -19.25
CA LEU A 252 16.80 -4.36 -20.54
C LEU A 252 17.57 -3.06 -20.75
N VAL A 253 17.55 -2.17 -19.75
CA VAL A 253 18.28 -0.89 -19.84
C VAL A 253 19.80 -1.10 -19.84
N ALA A 254 20.28 -2.03 -19.02
CA ALA A 254 21.71 -2.36 -18.95
C ALA A 254 22.22 -3.21 -20.11
N ALA A 255 21.35 -3.63 -21.05
CA ALA A 255 21.66 -4.57 -22.12
C ALA A 255 22.33 -5.88 -21.62
N GLY A 256 21.92 -6.35 -20.44
CA GLY A 256 22.44 -7.56 -19.80
C GLY A 256 23.77 -7.41 -19.05
N ASP A 257 24.34 -6.20 -18.98
CA ASP A 257 25.55 -5.93 -18.19
C ASP A 257 25.23 -5.89 -16.69
N LEU A 258 25.74 -6.86 -15.93
CA LEU A 258 25.47 -6.98 -14.49
C LEU A 258 25.98 -5.79 -13.67
N GLN A 259 27.10 -5.17 -14.05
CA GLN A 259 27.65 -4.02 -13.33
C GLN A 259 26.78 -2.77 -13.55
N ARG A 260 26.20 -2.62 -14.73
CA ARG A 260 25.21 -1.56 -15.02
C ARG A 260 23.84 -1.83 -14.42
N MET A 261 23.43 -3.09 -14.28
CA MET A 261 22.18 -3.44 -13.58
C MET A 261 22.25 -3.10 -12.08
N PHE A 262 23.41 -3.31 -11.48
CA PHE A 262 23.68 -3.12 -10.06
C PHE A 262 24.90 -2.22 -9.86
N PRO A 263 24.81 -0.93 -10.25
CA PRO A 263 25.92 -0.02 -10.13
C PRO A 263 26.22 0.27 -8.65
N PRO A 264 27.47 0.61 -8.33
CA PRO A 264 27.78 1.14 -7.01
C PRO A 264 27.03 2.45 -6.73
N TYR A 265 26.75 2.71 -5.45
CA TYR A 265 26.24 4.00 -4.99
C TYR A 265 27.25 5.11 -5.29
N LYS A 266 26.77 6.22 -5.88
CA LYS A 266 27.61 7.36 -6.27
C LYS A 266 28.20 8.12 -5.07
N ASP A 267 27.52 8.04 -3.92
CA ASP A 267 27.84 8.72 -2.67
C ASP A 267 28.60 7.84 -1.66
N HIS A 268 29.02 6.63 -2.05
CA HIS A 268 29.86 5.78 -1.22
C HIS A 268 31.35 6.11 -1.42
N ARG A 269 32.10 6.25 -0.32
CA ARG A 269 33.57 6.29 -0.32
C ARG A 269 34.12 5.09 0.43
N HIS A 270 35.04 4.36 -0.17
CA HIS A 270 35.79 3.32 0.53
C HIS A 270 37.10 3.88 1.06
N LYS A 271 37.55 3.35 2.21
CA LYS A 271 38.72 3.82 2.96
C LYS A 271 40.04 3.82 2.15
N ASP A 272 40.08 3.11 1.02
CA ASP A 272 41.28 2.88 0.20
C ASP A 272 41.03 2.96 -1.32
N ASP A 273 40.05 3.75 -1.79
CA ASP A 273 39.71 3.89 -3.24
C ASP A 273 39.35 2.58 -3.96
N THR A 274 39.02 1.51 -3.21
CA THR A 274 38.54 0.25 -3.77
C THR A 274 37.13 0.42 -4.38
N PRO A 275 36.82 -0.24 -5.53
CA PRO A 275 35.50 -0.15 -6.14
C PRO A 275 34.39 -0.60 -5.18
N CYS A 276 33.32 0.21 -5.03
CA CYS A 276 32.20 -0.18 -4.17
C CYS A 276 31.50 -1.43 -4.69
N ARG A 277 31.34 -2.40 -3.78
CA ARG A 277 30.65 -3.67 -4.07
C ARG A 277 29.23 -3.72 -3.51
N CYS A 278 28.70 -2.56 -3.13
CA CYS A 278 27.34 -2.37 -2.64
C CYS A 278 26.27 -2.84 -3.64
N GLY A 279 26.47 -2.60 -4.95
CA GLY A 279 25.56 -3.10 -5.99
C GLY A 279 25.55 -4.63 -6.06
N GLU A 280 26.73 -5.25 -5.97
CA GLU A 280 26.87 -6.71 -5.92
C GLU A 280 26.24 -7.31 -4.65
N ALA A 281 26.39 -6.64 -3.50
CA ALA A 281 25.72 -7.03 -2.25
C ALA A 281 24.19 -7.05 -2.44
N ALA A 282 23.61 -5.99 -3.02
CA ALA A 282 22.19 -5.92 -3.31
C ALA A 282 21.74 -7.02 -4.28
N ARG A 283 22.52 -7.29 -5.34
CA ARG A 283 22.24 -8.39 -6.29
C ARG A 283 22.16 -9.74 -5.59
N LEU A 284 23.15 -10.07 -4.76
CA LEU A 284 23.19 -11.34 -4.05
C LEU A 284 22.05 -11.47 -3.03
N GLU A 285 21.67 -10.39 -2.36
CA GLU A 285 20.54 -10.39 -1.41
C GLU A 285 19.18 -10.51 -2.12
N LEU A 286 19.03 -9.97 -3.33
CA LEU A 286 17.84 -10.19 -4.18
C LEU A 286 17.75 -11.66 -4.63
N ILE A 287 18.88 -12.27 -5.04
CA ILE A 287 18.95 -13.70 -5.36
C ILE A 287 18.60 -14.53 -4.12
N ARG A 288 19.13 -14.16 -2.96
CA ARG A 288 18.90 -14.87 -1.69
C ARG A 288 17.44 -14.87 -1.29
N TYR A 289 16.74 -13.73 -1.43
CA TYR A 289 15.31 -13.62 -1.19
C TYR A 289 14.51 -14.61 -2.05
N LEU A 290 14.76 -14.64 -3.36
CA LEU A 290 14.09 -15.60 -4.25
C LEU A 290 14.38 -17.05 -3.83
N ARG A 291 15.64 -17.39 -3.56
CA ARG A 291 15.98 -18.76 -3.12
C ARG A 291 15.30 -19.16 -1.81
N ASN A 292 15.09 -18.24 -0.88
CA ASN A 292 14.42 -18.53 0.39
C ASN A 292 12.90 -18.74 0.26
N TYR A 293 12.27 -18.16 -0.76
CA TYR A 293 10.83 -18.32 -1.03
C TYR A 293 10.49 -19.35 -2.11
N MET A 294 11.48 -20.04 -2.68
CA MET A 294 11.24 -21.20 -3.52
C MET A 294 10.53 -22.32 -2.73
N ASN A 295 9.47 -22.87 -3.30
CA ASN A 295 8.71 -23.96 -2.71
C ASN A 295 9.47 -25.30 -2.81
N LYS A 296 9.06 -26.29 -2.01
CA LYS A 296 9.71 -27.61 -1.96
C LYS A 296 9.69 -28.35 -3.31
N ASP A 297 8.66 -28.10 -4.12
CA ASP A 297 8.51 -28.66 -5.47
C ASP A 297 9.41 -27.98 -6.53
N GLY A 298 10.14 -26.93 -6.15
CA GLY A 298 11.03 -26.16 -7.04
C GLY A 298 10.36 -24.97 -7.71
N GLY A 299 9.04 -24.81 -7.54
CA GLY A 299 8.30 -23.67 -8.08
C GLY A 299 8.28 -22.46 -7.13
N PHE A 300 7.57 -21.43 -7.56
CA PHE A 300 7.30 -20.22 -6.79
C PHE A 300 5.82 -19.89 -6.82
N GLY A 301 5.29 -19.42 -5.70
CA GLY A 301 3.94 -18.87 -5.65
C GLY A 301 3.82 -17.48 -6.27
N GLN A 302 2.59 -17.01 -6.41
CA GLN A 302 2.30 -15.61 -6.75
C GLN A 302 2.67 -14.67 -5.59
N HIS A 303 2.74 -15.21 -4.37
CA HIS A 303 3.15 -14.55 -3.14
C HIS A 303 3.88 -15.55 -2.23
N THR A 304 4.50 -15.06 -1.15
CA THR A 304 5.34 -15.84 -0.21
C THR A 304 4.64 -17.03 0.45
N GLU A 305 3.32 -16.93 0.66
CA GLU A 305 2.44 -18.00 1.18
C GLU A 305 1.64 -18.77 0.12
N GLY A 306 1.99 -18.64 -1.16
CA GLY A 306 1.26 -19.25 -2.27
C GLY A 306 1.83 -20.59 -2.73
N HIS A 307 0.95 -21.52 -3.11
CA HIS A 307 1.34 -22.71 -3.88
C HIS A 307 2.06 -22.31 -5.17
N SER A 308 2.86 -23.20 -5.75
CA SER A 308 3.60 -22.91 -6.96
C SER A 308 2.67 -22.63 -8.16
N THR A 309 2.95 -21.55 -8.89
CA THR A 309 2.14 -21.03 -9.99
C THR A 309 3.00 -20.83 -11.23
N MET A 310 2.38 -20.80 -12.42
CA MET A 310 3.11 -20.51 -13.65
C MET A 310 3.62 -19.07 -13.66
N LEU A 311 2.82 -18.11 -13.19
CA LEU A 311 3.22 -16.71 -13.04
C LEU A 311 4.42 -16.56 -12.12
N GLY A 312 4.32 -17.07 -10.89
CA GLY A 312 5.38 -16.98 -9.90
C GLY A 312 6.66 -17.67 -10.38
N THR A 313 6.56 -18.90 -10.87
CA THR A 313 7.74 -19.70 -11.20
C THR A 313 8.48 -19.16 -12.40
N VAL A 314 7.78 -18.79 -13.48
CA VAL A 314 8.42 -18.28 -14.70
C VAL A 314 9.08 -16.94 -14.44
N LEU A 315 8.39 -15.99 -13.80
CA LEU A 315 8.94 -14.65 -13.57
C LEU A 315 10.18 -14.70 -12.68
N ASN A 316 10.14 -15.47 -11.59
CA ASN A 316 11.28 -15.60 -10.68
C ASN A 316 12.44 -16.41 -11.28
N TYR A 317 12.15 -17.43 -12.10
CA TYR A 317 13.19 -18.14 -12.85
C TYR A 317 13.93 -17.20 -13.81
N VAL A 318 13.19 -16.43 -14.61
CA VAL A 318 13.79 -15.46 -15.54
C VAL A 318 14.60 -14.41 -14.78
N ALA A 319 14.09 -13.91 -13.65
CA ALA A 319 14.81 -12.95 -12.82
C ALA A 319 16.14 -13.50 -12.28
N LEU A 320 16.15 -14.75 -11.78
CA LEU A 320 17.38 -15.42 -11.35
C LEU A 320 18.41 -15.50 -12.48
N ARG A 321 17.97 -15.91 -13.68
CA ARG A 321 18.83 -16.02 -14.87
C ARG A 321 19.38 -14.65 -15.29
N MET A 322 18.55 -13.61 -15.31
CA MET A 322 18.95 -12.23 -15.63
C MET A 322 19.91 -11.62 -14.59
N MET A 323 19.81 -12.03 -13.33
CA MET A 323 20.78 -11.65 -12.30
C MET A 323 22.08 -12.47 -12.38
N GLY A 324 22.23 -13.39 -13.34
CA GLY A 324 23.48 -14.13 -13.56
C GLY A 324 23.55 -15.51 -12.90
N VAL A 325 22.45 -16.05 -12.35
CA VAL A 325 22.42 -17.44 -11.84
C VAL A 325 22.48 -18.40 -13.05
N PRO A 326 23.45 -19.35 -13.12
CA PRO A 326 23.58 -20.29 -14.24
C PRO A 326 22.35 -21.18 -14.49
N ALA A 327 22.18 -21.71 -15.71
CA ALA A 327 21.05 -22.60 -16.03
C ALA A 327 21.19 -23.95 -15.32
N GLU A 328 22.42 -24.35 -15.03
CA GLU A 328 22.81 -25.60 -14.38
C GLU A 328 22.77 -25.50 -12.85
N ASP A 329 22.51 -24.30 -12.29
CA ASP A 329 22.28 -24.14 -10.85
C ASP A 329 21.14 -25.07 -10.40
N ALA A 330 21.29 -25.66 -9.21
CA ALA A 330 20.36 -26.67 -8.70
C ALA A 330 18.93 -26.12 -8.54
N ASP A 331 18.79 -24.89 -8.05
CA ASP A 331 17.48 -24.26 -7.88
C ASP A 331 16.91 -23.83 -9.24
N ALA A 332 17.75 -23.29 -10.14
CA ALA A 332 17.32 -22.97 -11.51
C ALA A 332 16.84 -24.22 -12.26
N THR A 333 17.56 -25.35 -12.13
CA THR A 333 17.18 -26.62 -12.75
C THR A 333 15.84 -27.13 -12.23
N ARG A 334 15.60 -27.05 -10.91
CA ARG A 334 14.33 -27.41 -10.29
C ARG A 334 13.18 -26.53 -10.77
N ALA A 335 13.36 -25.22 -10.82
CA ALA A 335 12.36 -24.29 -11.33
C ALA A 335 12.05 -24.53 -12.82
N ARG A 336 13.08 -24.75 -13.66
CA ARG A 336 12.89 -25.11 -15.08
C ARG A 336 12.15 -26.43 -15.24
N ALA A 337 12.48 -27.45 -14.46
CA ALA A 337 11.79 -28.73 -14.46
C ALA A 337 10.31 -28.56 -14.08
N TRP A 338 10.03 -27.75 -13.05
CA TRP A 338 8.66 -27.41 -12.66
C TRP A 338 7.89 -26.73 -13.79
N ILE A 339 8.46 -25.69 -14.42
CA ILE A 339 7.84 -24.96 -15.55
C ILE A 339 7.47 -25.92 -16.68
N ARG A 340 8.42 -26.75 -17.12
CA ARG A 340 8.19 -27.69 -18.24
C ARG A 340 7.22 -28.80 -17.86
N GLY A 341 7.26 -29.29 -16.61
CA GLY A 341 6.34 -30.29 -16.08
C GLY A 341 4.88 -29.81 -16.02
N HIS A 342 4.66 -28.50 -16.00
CA HIS A 342 3.33 -27.87 -15.95
C HIS A 342 2.91 -27.22 -17.28
N GLY A 343 3.50 -27.64 -18.40
CA GLY A 343 3.09 -27.23 -19.76
C GLY A 343 3.87 -26.05 -20.33
N GLY A 344 4.87 -25.53 -19.61
CA GLY A 344 5.71 -24.42 -20.08
C GLY A 344 5.03 -23.04 -20.01
N ALA A 345 5.78 -22.00 -20.37
CA ALA A 345 5.32 -20.62 -20.23
C ALA A 345 4.19 -20.19 -21.20
N VAL A 346 3.73 -21.04 -22.12
CA VAL A 346 2.61 -20.73 -23.05
C VAL A 346 1.27 -20.47 -22.33
N SER A 347 1.10 -20.98 -21.11
CA SER A 347 -0.11 -20.80 -20.30
C SER A 347 0.08 -19.82 -19.14
N ILE A 348 1.15 -19.03 -19.13
CA ILE A 348 1.34 -18.02 -18.08
C ILE A 348 0.17 -17.00 -18.10
N PRO A 349 -0.30 -16.48 -16.95
CA PRO A 349 -1.39 -15.48 -16.91
C PRO A 349 -1.10 -14.20 -17.69
N THR A 350 -2.13 -13.41 -17.97
CA THR A 350 -2.04 -12.21 -18.83
C THR A 350 -0.91 -11.25 -18.43
N TRP A 351 -0.74 -10.95 -17.14
CA TRP A 351 0.36 -10.09 -16.68
C TRP A 351 1.74 -10.68 -16.96
N GLY A 352 1.89 -12.00 -16.75
CA GLY A 352 3.12 -12.70 -17.07
C GLY A 352 3.40 -12.71 -18.58
N LYS A 353 2.36 -12.89 -19.42
CA LYS A 353 2.52 -12.80 -20.88
C LYS A 353 3.03 -11.44 -21.31
N VAL A 354 2.47 -10.35 -20.76
CA VAL A 354 2.91 -8.98 -21.07
C VAL A 354 4.37 -8.76 -20.64
N TRP A 355 4.74 -9.15 -19.42
CA TRP A 355 6.13 -9.08 -18.98
C TRP A 355 7.10 -9.88 -19.84
N LEU A 356 6.71 -11.08 -20.29
CA LEU A 356 7.53 -11.88 -21.20
C LEU A 356 7.58 -11.28 -22.61
N CYS A 357 6.51 -10.63 -23.10
CA CYS A 357 6.58 -9.88 -24.37
C CYS A 357 7.59 -8.74 -24.28
N ILE A 358 7.55 -7.98 -23.19
CA ILE A 358 8.51 -6.91 -22.88
C ILE A 358 9.93 -7.48 -22.79
N ALA A 359 10.13 -8.64 -22.17
CA ALA A 359 11.44 -9.30 -22.12
C ALA A 359 11.87 -9.95 -23.46
N GLY A 360 11.03 -9.92 -24.51
CA GLY A 360 11.29 -10.62 -25.77
C GLY A 360 11.22 -12.14 -25.67
N LEU A 361 10.59 -12.67 -24.63
CA LEU A 361 10.46 -14.10 -24.32
C LEU A 361 9.09 -14.68 -24.69
N TYR A 362 8.15 -13.88 -25.19
CA TYR A 362 6.81 -14.30 -25.63
C TYR A 362 6.35 -13.40 -26.79
N SER A 363 5.52 -13.88 -27.72
CA SER A 363 5.01 -13.04 -28.82
C SER A 363 3.81 -12.19 -28.42
N TRP A 364 3.80 -10.93 -28.84
CA TRP A 364 2.64 -10.04 -28.73
C TRP A 364 1.37 -10.57 -29.41
N ASP A 365 1.49 -11.51 -30.36
CA ASP A 365 0.35 -12.16 -31.01
C ASP A 365 -0.34 -13.20 -30.10
N GLY A 366 0.36 -13.66 -29.06
CA GLY A 366 -0.16 -14.66 -28.13
C GLY A 366 -0.84 -14.10 -26.90
N ILE A 367 -1.22 -12.81 -26.93
CA ILE A 367 -1.99 -12.16 -25.85
C ILE A 367 -3.29 -11.57 -26.39
N ASN A 368 -4.32 -11.49 -25.53
CA ASN A 368 -5.52 -10.73 -25.88
C ASN A 368 -5.16 -9.24 -26.11
N PRO A 369 -5.74 -8.57 -27.12
CA PRO A 369 -5.35 -7.20 -27.43
C PRO A 369 -5.54 -6.19 -26.30
N ILE A 370 -4.57 -5.28 -26.15
CA ILE A 370 -4.58 -4.17 -25.19
C ILE A 370 -4.47 -2.84 -25.96
N PRO A 371 -5.49 -2.46 -26.76
CA PRO A 371 -5.38 -1.32 -27.66
C PRO A 371 -5.19 0.01 -26.90
N PRO A 372 -4.16 0.81 -27.21
CA PRO A 372 -3.98 2.14 -26.60
C PRO A 372 -5.16 3.07 -26.91
N GLU A 373 -5.92 2.83 -27.97
CA GLU A 373 -7.08 3.64 -28.36
C GLU A 373 -8.18 3.70 -27.30
N LEU A 374 -8.20 2.78 -26.32
CA LEU A 374 -9.09 2.86 -25.16
C LEU A 374 -8.88 4.12 -24.31
N TRP A 375 -7.69 4.75 -24.39
CA TRP A 375 -7.39 6.03 -23.74
C TRP A 375 -8.11 7.21 -24.39
N LEU A 376 -8.55 7.06 -25.64
CA LEU A 376 -9.30 8.08 -26.37
C LEU A 376 -10.81 7.99 -26.12
N LEU A 377 -11.26 7.00 -25.35
CA LEU A 377 -12.68 6.86 -25.02
C LEU A 377 -13.19 8.10 -24.28
N PRO A 378 -14.40 8.60 -24.64
CA PRO A 378 -15.02 9.68 -23.90
C PRO A 378 -15.25 9.32 -22.43
N ARG A 379 -15.06 10.30 -21.52
CA ARG A 379 -15.18 10.11 -20.05
C ARG A 379 -16.52 9.56 -19.57
N TRP A 380 -17.60 9.67 -20.36
CA TRP A 380 -18.92 9.15 -20.01
C TRP A 380 -19.09 7.66 -20.33
N VAL A 381 -18.21 7.05 -21.11
CA VAL A 381 -18.21 5.60 -21.37
C VAL A 381 -17.85 4.86 -20.09
N PRO A 382 -18.58 3.80 -19.68
CA PRO A 382 -18.33 3.10 -18.42
C PRO A 382 -16.89 2.58 -18.23
N CYS A 383 -16.27 2.06 -19.30
CA CYS A 383 -14.90 1.54 -19.30
C CYS A 383 -13.83 2.58 -19.71
N SER A 384 -14.16 3.87 -19.76
CA SER A 384 -13.17 4.93 -19.96
C SER A 384 -12.10 4.87 -18.87
N GLN A 385 -10.83 4.99 -19.24
CA GLN A 385 -9.68 4.79 -18.35
C GLN A 385 -9.78 5.62 -17.06
N GLY A 386 -10.15 6.90 -17.15
CA GLY A 386 -10.33 7.77 -15.98
C GLY A 386 -11.42 7.38 -14.97
N ARG A 387 -12.24 6.36 -15.29
CA ARG A 387 -13.26 5.81 -14.39
C ARG A 387 -12.85 4.50 -13.72
N LEU A 388 -11.80 3.86 -14.22
CA LEU A 388 -11.28 2.62 -13.67
C LEU A 388 -10.54 2.90 -12.36
N TRP A 389 -10.38 1.86 -11.54
CA TRP A 389 -9.55 1.94 -10.34
C TRP A 389 -8.14 2.42 -10.68
N CYS A 390 -7.58 3.30 -9.84
CA CYS A 390 -6.28 3.94 -10.09
C CYS A 390 -5.16 2.92 -10.35
N HIS A 391 -5.04 1.87 -9.53
CA HIS A 391 -4.04 0.81 -9.72
C HIS A 391 -4.17 0.11 -11.08
N SER A 392 -5.38 -0.25 -11.49
CA SER A 392 -5.62 -0.85 -12.81
C SER A 392 -5.28 0.11 -13.95
N ARG A 393 -5.60 1.40 -13.79
CA ARG A 393 -5.35 2.44 -14.79
C ARG A 393 -3.86 2.73 -14.97
N VAL A 394 -3.09 2.86 -13.90
CA VAL A 394 -1.65 3.18 -14.00
C VAL A 394 -0.82 1.99 -14.47
N VAL A 395 -1.29 0.75 -14.29
CA VAL A 395 -0.64 -0.43 -14.89
C VAL A 395 -1.09 -0.63 -16.34
N SER A 396 -2.35 -0.36 -16.68
CA SER A 396 -2.84 -0.53 -18.05
C SER A 396 -2.23 0.48 -19.03
N VAL A 397 -1.85 1.68 -18.58
CA VAL A 397 -1.27 2.72 -19.45
C VAL A 397 0.05 2.29 -20.11
N PRO A 398 1.11 1.90 -19.39
CA PRO A 398 2.34 1.43 -20.02
C PRO A 398 2.14 0.11 -20.77
N PHE A 399 1.27 -0.80 -20.29
CA PHE A 399 0.96 -2.03 -21.02
C PHE A 399 0.39 -1.74 -22.40
N SER A 400 -0.59 -0.84 -22.49
CA SER A 400 -1.19 -0.45 -23.77
C SER A 400 -0.23 0.32 -24.68
N TYR A 401 0.67 1.12 -24.09
CA TYR A 401 1.71 1.86 -24.81
C TYR A 401 2.71 0.88 -25.48
N LEU A 402 3.28 -0.04 -24.69
CA LEU A 402 4.24 -1.05 -25.17
C LEU A 402 3.59 -2.03 -26.16
N TYR A 403 2.32 -2.41 -25.93
CA TYR A 403 1.53 -3.21 -26.87
C TYR A 403 1.32 -2.49 -28.20
N GLY A 404 0.91 -1.22 -28.17
CA GLY A 404 0.68 -0.40 -29.35
C GLY A 404 1.94 -0.21 -30.21
N MET A 405 3.10 -0.15 -29.56
CA MET A 405 4.40 -0.13 -30.22
C MET A 405 4.88 -1.49 -30.70
N ARG A 406 4.31 -2.60 -30.17
CA ARG A 406 4.88 -3.95 -30.29
C ARG A 406 6.33 -4.00 -29.82
N TRP A 407 6.65 -3.26 -28.76
CA TRP A 407 8.02 -3.09 -28.33
C TRP A 407 8.63 -4.44 -27.92
N MET A 408 9.85 -4.70 -28.39
CA MET A 408 10.66 -5.85 -28.05
C MET A 408 12.12 -5.41 -27.94
N PRO A 409 12.92 -6.07 -27.09
CA PRO A 409 14.33 -5.76 -26.97
C PRO A 409 15.14 -6.35 -28.12
N GLU A 410 16.34 -5.81 -28.30
CA GLU A 410 17.32 -6.39 -29.21
C GLU A 410 17.69 -7.83 -28.81
N PRO A 411 18.09 -8.68 -29.77
CA PRO A 411 18.52 -10.04 -29.48
C PRO A 411 19.69 -10.07 -28.49
N HIS A 412 19.57 -10.89 -27.45
CA HIS A 412 20.62 -11.11 -26.44
C HIS A 412 20.81 -12.62 -26.21
N PRO A 413 22.05 -13.14 -26.06
CA PRO A 413 22.31 -14.58 -25.88
C PRO A 413 21.49 -15.23 -24.76
N LEU A 414 21.40 -14.58 -23.60
CA LEU A 414 20.57 -15.06 -22.49
C LEU A 414 19.07 -15.16 -22.86
N LEU A 415 18.53 -14.20 -23.61
CA LEU A 415 17.12 -14.24 -24.01
C LEU A 415 16.86 -15.40 -24.99
N ILE A 416 17.82 -15.69 -25.87
CA ILE A 416 17.77 -16.86 -26.77
C ILE A 416 17.80 -18.16 -25.95
N SER A 417 18.67 -18.26 -24.94
CA SER A 417 18.73 -19.40 -24.02
C SER A 417 17.41 -19.59 -23.28
N LEU A 418 16.85 -18.53 -22.70
CA LEU A 418 15.58 -18.56 -21.99
C LEU A 418 14.41 -19.04 -22.87
N ARG A 419 14.38 -18.69 -24.16
CA ARG A 419 13.40 -19.21 -25.12
C ARG A 419 13.49 -20.73 -25.33
N GLN A 420 14.64 -21.35 -25.07
CA GLN A 420 14.80 -22.81 -25.10
C GLN A 420 14.46 -23.46 -23.75
N GLU A 421 14.66 -22.72 -22.66
CA GLU A 421 14.46 -23.18 -21.28
C GLU A 421 12.99 -23.22 -20.87
N LEU A 422 12.20 -22.19 -21.24
CA LEU A 422 10.85 -21.93 -20.71
C LEU A 422 9.71 -22.73 -21.36
N TYR A 423 9.94 -23.30 -22.54
CA TYR A 423 8.91 -23.89 -23.38
C TYR A 423 9.12 -25.39 -23.58
N THR A 424 8.03 -26.13 -23.73
CA THR A 424 8.05 -27.58 -23.99
C THR A 424 8.33 -27.89 -25.46
N GLU A 425 7.85 -27.03 -26.36
CA GLU A 425 8.11 -27.07 -27.80
C GLU A 425 9.14 -25.99 -28.22
N PRO A 426 9.79 -26.12 -29.39
CA PRO A 426 10.71 -25.09 -29.88
C PRO A 426 10.01 -23.74 -30.06
N TYR A 427 10.61 -22.67 -29.53
CA TYR A 427 10.01 -21.32 -29.52
C TYR A 427 9.45 -20.82 -30.85
N HIS A 428 10.12 -21.15 -31.97
CA HIS A 428 9.74 -20.72 -33.31
C HIS A 428 8.55 -21.51 -33.90
N GLN A 429 8.16 -22.63 -33.28
CA GLN A 429 7.04 -23.47 -33.72
C GLN A 429 5.73 -23.15 -32.98
N ILE A 430 5.82 -22.42 -31.85
CA ILE A 430 4.68 -22.05 -31.03
C ILE A 430 3.66 -21.25 -31.83
N GLN A 431 2.43 -21.76 -31.88
CA GLN A 431 1.30 -21.09 -32.51
C GLN A 431 0.68 -20.05 -31.56
N TRP A 432 1.35 -18.91 -31.40
CA TRP A 432 1.03 -17.90 -30.39
C TRP A 432 -0.45 -17.51 -30.31
N GLU A 433 -1.12 -17.33 -31.46
CA GLU A 433 -2.54 -16.95 -31.50
C GLU A 433 -3.46 -17.92 -30.75
N GLN A 434 -3.10 -19.20 -30.63
CA GLN A 434 -3.88 -20.21 -29.92
C GLN A 434 -3.78 -20.05 -28.39
N HIS A 435 -2.79 -19.29 -27.91
CA HIS A 435 -2.50 -19.12 -26.48
C HIS A 435 -2.99 -17.79 -25.91
N GLN A 436 -3.69 -16.94 -26.70
CA GLN A 436 -4.20 -15.64 -26.26
C GLN A 436 -4.98 -15.70 -24.94
N SER A 437 -5.88 -16.67 -24.81
CA SER A 437 -6.67 -16.94 -23.59
C SER A 437 -6.30 -18.27 -22.90
N ASN A 438 -5.13 -18.84 -23.21
CA ASN A 438 -4.61 -20.02 -22.52
C ASN A 438 -4.00 -19.62 -21.18
N ILE A 439 -4.60 -20.06 -20.07
CA ILE A 439 -4.18 -19.71 -18.71
C ILE A 439 -4.04 -20.99 -17.89
N CYS A 440 -2.94 -21.10 -17.16
CA CYS A 440 -2.66 -22.21 -16.27
C CYS A 440 -3.77 -22.31 -15.21
N LYS A 441 -4.29 -23.52 -14.99
CA LYS A 441 -5.39 -23.75 -14.04
C LYS A 441 -5.00 -23.42 -12.60
N LEU A 442 -3.72 -23.57 -12.24
CA LEU A 442 -3.19 -23.26 -10.91
C LEU A 442 -3.13 -21.75 -10.65
N ASP A 443 -3.26 -20.92 -11.69
CA ASP A 443 -3.17 -19.46 -11.61
C ASP A 443 -4.54 -18.78 -11.77
N CYS A 444 -5.52 -19.44 -12.41
CA CYS A 444 -6.77 -18.81 -12.85
C CYS A 444 -7.77 -18.59 -11.70
N TYR A 445 -7.55 -17.54 -10.90
CA TYR A 445 -8.39 -17.16 -9.77
C TYR A 445 -9.70 -16.46 -10.18
N THR A 446 -9.66 -15.65 -11.24
CA THR A 446 -10.82 -14.95 -11.81
C THR A 446 -10.98 -15.36 -13.28
N PRO A 447 -11.87 -16.31 -13.58
CA PRO A 447 -12.12 -16.73 -14.96
C PRO A 447 -12.65 -15.58 -15.82
N LEU A 448 -12.16 -15.50 -17.06
CA LEU A 448 -12.63 -14.52 -18.04
C LEU A 448 -14.14 -14.66 -18.30
N SER A 449 -14.88 -13.56 -18.16
CA SER A 449 -16.30 -13.54 -18.47
C SER A 449 -16.56 -13.76 -19.97
N SER A 450 -17.74 -14.27 -20.31
CA SER A 450 -18.17 -14.38 -21.72
C SER A 450 -18.21 -13.01 -22.41
N THR A 451 -18.54 -11.96 -21.66
CA THR A 451 -18.55 -10.56 -22.14
C THR A 451 -17.14 -10.10 -22.51
N TYR A 452 -16.14 -10.40 -21.68
CA TYR A 452 -14.74 -10.09 -21.98
C TYR A 452 -14.25 -10.87 -23.21
N LYS A 453 -14.55 -12.18 -23.30
CA LYS A 453 -14.18 -12.99 -24.47
C LYS A 453 -14.75 -12.40 -25.77
N LEU A 454 -15.99 -11.92 -25.75
CA LEU A 454 -16.58 -11.19 -26.86
C LEU A 454 -15.83 -9.88 -27.17
N ALA A 455 -15.52 -9.09 -26.15
CA ALA A 455 -14.76 -7.86 -26.32
C ALA A 455 -13.36 -8.13 -26.90
N ALA A 456 -12.66 -9.17 -26.44
CA ALA A 456 -11.37 -9.58 -26.95
C ALA A 456 -11.43 -9.98 -28.43
N MET A 457 -12.49 -10.68 -28.87
CA MET A 457 -12.71 -10.98 -30.29
C MET A 457 -12.91 -9.70 -31.12
N VAL A 458 -13.68 -8.73 -30.61
CA VAL A 458 -13.88 -7.43 -31.28
C VAL A 458 -12.57 -6.66 -31.36
N PHE A 459 -11.78 -6.64 -30.29
CA PHE A 459 -10.47 -5.99 -30.30
C PHE A 459 -9.51 -6.69 -31.26
N LYS A 460 -9.52 -8.03 -31.35
CA LYS A 460 -8.71 -8.77 -32.32
C LYS A 460 -9.08 -8.40 -33.76
N LEU A 461 -10.37 -8.23 -34.05
CA LEU A 461 -10.82 -7.76 -35.36
C LEU A 461 -10.36 -6.32 -35.63
N TYR A 462 -10.48 -5.43 -34.64
CA TYR A 462 -9.99 -4.05 -34.75
C TYR A 462 -8.47 -4.00 -34.98
N GLU A 463 -7.68 -4.80 -34.27
CA GLU A 463 -6.22 -4.81 -34.41
C GLU A 463 -5.74 -5.14 -35.82
N LYS A 464 -6.47 -5.97 -36.56
CA LYS A 464 -6.15 -6.28 -37.97
C LYS A 464 -6.22 -5.04 -38.88
N TRP A 465 -7.08 -4.07 -38.54
CA TRP A 465 -7.41 -2.92 -39.38
C TRP A 465 -7.31 -1.57 -38.65
N HIS A 466 -6.52 -1.51 -37.58
CA HIS A 466 -6.46 -0.33 -36.72
C HIS A 466 -5.98 0.91 -37.48
N SER A 467 -6.45 2.09 -37.06
CA SER A 467 -6.00 3.35 -37.64
C SER A 467 -4.64 3.75 -37.06
N LYS A 468 -3.61 3.81 -37.90
CA LYS A 468 -2.25 4.25 -37.50
C LYS A 468 -2.24 5.67 -36.90
N ALA A 469 -3.06 6.57 -37.42
CA ALA A 469 -3.17 7.93 -36.91
C ALA A 469 -3.83 7.96 -35.52
N LEU A 470 -4.87 7.16 -35.32
CA LEU A 470 -5.55 7.04 -34.03
C LEU A 470 -4.63 6.41 -32.99
N ARG A 471 -3.90 5.35 -33.37
CA ARG A 471 -2.89 4.69 -32.53
C ARG A 471 -1.80 5.65 -32.08
N ARG A 472 -1.22 6.43 -32.99
CA ARG A 472 -0.21 7.44 -32.66
C ARG A 472 -0.75 8.44 -31.64
N ARG A 473 -1.95 8.97 -31.87
CA ARG A 473 -2.59 9.90 -30.92
C ARG A 473 -2.85 9.25 -29.56
N ALA A 474 -3.28 8.00 -29.54
CA ALA A 474 -3.54 7.25 -28.32
C ALA A 474 -2.25 6.99 -27.52
N MET A 475 -1.16 6.63 -28.20
CA MET A 475 0.15 6.45 -27.57
C MET A 475 0.70 7.77 -27.01
N GLU A 476 0.54 8.89 -27.70
CA GLU A 476 0.92 10.21 -27.17
C GLU A 476 0.12 10.59 -25.92
N LEU A 477 -1.18 10.27 -25.90
CA LEU A 477 -2.01 10.47 -24.71
C LEU A 477 -1.54 9.55 -23.56
N ALA A 478 -1.35 8.25 -23.81
CA ALA A 478 -0.83 7.31 -22.82
C ALA A 478 0.52 7.77 -22.25
N TRP A 479 1.44 8.23 -23.11
CA TRP A 479 2.71 8.82 -22.69
C TRP A 479 2.51 10.01 -21.76
N SER A 480 1.62 10.96 -22.11
CA SER A 480 1.37 12.12 -21.25
C SER A 480 0.85 11.75 -19.87
N HIS A 481 0.07 10.66 -19.74
CA HIS A 481 -0.37 10.15 -18.44
C HIS A 481 0.78 9.51 -17.63
N ILE A 482 1.68 8.77 -18.29
CA ILE A 482 2.89 8.21 -17.66
C ILE A 482 3.79 9.33 -17.14
N ALA A 483 4.14 10.27 -18.01
CA ALA A 483 5.00 11.40 -17.67
C ALA A 483 4.37 12.32 -16.59
N TYR A 484 3.04 12.38 -16.52
CA TYR A 484 2.36 13.12 -15.46
C TYR A 484 2.43 12.40 -14.11
N ASP A 485 2.21 11.07 -14.07
CA ASP A 485 2.35 10.30 -12.82
C ASP A 485 3.80 10.41 -12.29
N ASP A 486 4.79 10.30 -13.17
CA ASP A 486 6.21 10.52 -12.86
C ASP A 486 6.45 11.87 -12.16
N GLU A 487 5.95 12.96 -12.74
CA GLU A 487 6.15 14.32 -12.26
C GLU A 487 5.44 14.57 -10.92
N ASP A 488 4.18 14.17 -10.80
CA ASP A 488 3.36 14.47 -9.62
C ASP A 488 3.70 13.61 -8.39
N THR A 489 4.25 12.41 -8.63
CA THR A 489 4.66 11.47 -7.57
C THR A 489 6.15 11.54 -7.25
N HIS A 490 6.86 12.56 -7.76
CA HIS A 490 8.30 12.69 -7.60
C HIS A 490 9.07 11.41 -7.99
N PHE A 491 8.62 10.76 -9.07
CA PHE A 491 9.17 9.54 -9.64
C PHE A 491 9.06 8.29 -8.77
N ILE A 492 8.22 8.33 -7.73
CA ILE A 492 7.89 7.18 -6.89
C ILE A 492 6.81 6.32 -7.55
N CYS A 493 5.89 6.95 -8.30
CA CYS A 493 4.68 6.35 -8.87
C CYS A 493 3.68 5.86 -7.79
N LEU A 494 2.51 5.39 -8.21
CA LEU A 494 1.53 4.80 -7.28
C LEU A 494 2.05 3.51 -6.62
N GLY A 495 2.73 2.64 -7.37
CA GLY A 495 3.26 1.38 -6.84
C GLY A 495 4.40 0.78 -7.67
N PRO A 496 4.95 -0.36 -7.24
CA PRO A 496 6.21 -0.92 -7.76
C PRO A 496 6.11 -1.37 -9.22
N VAL A 497 4.93 -1.86 -9.63
CA VAL A 497 4.67 -2.37 -10.98
C VAL A 497 4.70 -1.21 -11.98
N ASN A 498 3.90 -0.16 -11.75
CA ASN A 498 3.91 0.99 -12.65
C ASN A 498 5.20 1.79 -12.54
N LYS A 499 5.82 1.90 -11.35
CA LYS A 499 7.19 2.45 -11.23
C LYS A 499 8.18 1.82 -12.21
N SER A 500 8.18 0.49 -12.30
CA SER A 500 9.12 -0.24 -13.16
C SER A 500 8.79 -0.02 -14.64
N LEU A 501 7.50 -0.08 -14.99
CA LEU A 501 7.03 0.10 -16.36
C LEU A 501 7.20 1.53 -16.86
N ASP A 502 6.87 2.53 -16.05
CA ASP A 502 6.97 3.94 -16.38
C ASP A 502 8.45 4.34 -16.55
N MET A 503 9.34 3.83 -15.68
CA MET A 503 10.79 3.96 -15.85
C MET A 503 11.27 3.38 -17.19
N LEU A 504 10.79 2.19 -17.58
CA LEU A 504 11.13 1.58 -18.86
C LEU A 504 10.62 2.41 -20.04
N VAL A 505 9.36 2.85 -20.01
CA VAL A 505 8.76 3.65 -21.09
C VAL A 505 9.48 5.00 -21.22
N THR A 506 9.83 5.64 -20.11
CA THR A 506 10.63 6.87 -20.08
C THR A 506 12.01 6.64 -20.69
N TRP A 507 12.70 5.55 -20.36
CA TRP A 507 13.97 5.19 -21.00
C TRP A 507 13.83 4.96 -22.51
N ILE A 508 12.82 4.21 -22.95
CA ILE A 508 12.56 3.94 -24.37
C ILE A 508 12.32 5.24 -25.15
N ARG A 509 11.60 6.19 -24.55
CA ARG A 509 11.13 7.38 -25.25
C ARG A 509 12.11 8.55 -25.18
N GLU A 510 12.72 8.79 -24.03
CA GLU A 510 13.58 9.95 -23.79
C GLU A 510 15.08 9.60 -23.71
N GLY A 511 15.43 8.33 -23.53
CA GLY A 511 16.81 7.87 -23.41
C GLY A 511 17.38 7.90 -22.00
N GLU A 512 18.56 7.29 -21.84
CA GLU A 512 19.24 7.12 -20.54
C GLU A 512 19.76 8.43 -19.94
N ASP A 513 20.05 9.44 -20.78
CA ASP A 513 20.55 10.74 -20.32
C ASP A 513 19.42 11.73 -19.98
N SER A 514 18.15 11.33 -20.14
CA SER A 514 17.02 12.20 -19.85
C SER A 514 16.89 12.47 -18.34
N GLY A 515 16.57 13.70 -17.96
CA GLY A 515 16.35 14.05 -16.56
C GLY A 515 15.21 13.24 -15.92
N ARG A 516 14.17 12.91 -16.69
CA ARG A 516 13.04 12.10 -16.24
C ARG A 516 13.50 10.68 -15.86
N TYR A 517 14.32 10.05 -16.71
CA TYR A 517 14.88 8.73 -16.43
C TYR A 517 15.87 8.76 -15.25
N GLN A 518 16.75 9.76 -15.20
CA GLN A 518 17.68 9.91 -14.09
C GLN A 518 16.96 10.08 -12.74
N ASN A 519 15.85 10.85 -12.72
CA ASN A 519 15.02 10.96 -11.51
C ASN A 519 14.40 9.61 -11.11
N HIS A 520 13.93 8.80 -12.06
CA HIS A 520 13.44 7.45 -11.80
C HIS A 520 14.47 6.54 -11.12
N LEU A 521 15.74 6.63 -11.53
CA LEU A 521 16.83 5.86 -10.93
C LEU A 521 17.05 6.24 -9.47
N THR A 522 16.91 7.51 -9.10
CA THR A 522 17.07 7.96 -7.71
C THR A 522 16.00 7.40 -6.76
N ARG A 523 14.90 6.85 -7.29
CA ARG A 523 13.73 6.38 -6.54
C ARG A 523 13.53 4.86 -6.56
N VAL A 524 14.42 4.09 -7.22
CA VAL A 524 14.33 2.62 -7.25
C VAL A 524 14.44 2.04 -5.84
N ASP A 525 15.37 2.54 -5.05
CA ASP A 525 15.68 1.99 -3.72
C ASP A 525 14.59 2.28 -2.68
N ASP A 526 13.71 3.24 -2.96
CA ASP A 526 12.54 3.53 -2.11
C ASP A 526 11.61 2.31 -2.02
N TYR A 527 11.70 1.37 -2.97
CA TYR A 527 10.95 0.11 -3.00
C TYR A 527 11.73 -1.11 -2.50
N LEU A 528 13.02 -0.98 -2.18
CA LEU A 528 13.86 -2.12 -1.80
C LEU A 528 14.03 -2.17 -0.28
N TYR A 529 13.73 -3.33 0.30
CA TYR A 529 13.82 -3.55 1.74
C TYR A 529 14.68 -4.76 2.07
N MET A 530 15.59 -4.63 3.04
CA MET A 530 16.36 -5.75 3.57
C MET A 530 15.65 -6.40 4.74
N GLY A 531 15.62 -7.73 4.75
CA GLY A 531 15.16 -8.50 5.89
C GLY A 531 15.88 -9.85 6.00
N PRO A 532 15.46 -10.73 6.93
CA PRO A 532 16.22 -11.94 7.26
C PRO A 532 16.37 -12.93 6.10
N GLU A 533 15.40 -12.97 5.17
CA GLU A 533 15.42 -13.84 3.99
C GLU A 533 16.17 -13.25 2.78
N GLY A 534 16.48 -11.96 2.78
CA GLY A 534 17.13 -11.26 1.66
C GLY A 534 16.52 -9.89 1.35
N MET A 535 17.06 -9.23 0.34
CA MET A 535 16.53 -8.00 -0.22
C MET A 535 15.31 -8.29 -1.08
N ARG A 536 14.25 -7.50 -0.92
CA ARG A 536 12.96 -7.71 -1.59
C ARG A 536 12.36 -6.40 -2.04
N MET A 537 11.40 -6.47 -2.97
CA MET A 537 10.64 -5.31 -3.41
C MET A 537 9.33 -5.20 -2.63
N SER A 538 9.07 -4.04 -2.04
CA SER A 538 7.86 -3.71 -1.30
C SER A 538 6.69 -3.41 -2.24
N GLY A 539 5.45 -3.64 -1.77
CA GLY A 539 4.20 -3.40 -2.52
C GLY A 539 3.83 -1.92 -2.71
N TYR A 540 4.48 -1.04 -1.94
CA TYR A 540 4.55 0.42 -2.10
C TYR A 540 5.98 0.83 -1.73
N ASN A 541 6.31 2.13 -1.73
CA ASN A 541 7.58 2.62 -1.18
C ASN A 541 7.67 2.54 0.37
N GLY A 542 6.80 1.73 0.99
CA GLY A 542 6.67 1.46 2.42
C GLY A 542 5.21 1.58 2.91
N SER A 543 5.03 1.44 4.22
CA SER A 543 3.76 1.56 4.96
C SER A 543 3.84 2.59 6.09
N GLN A 544 4.68 3.61 5.91
CA GLN A 544 5.20 4.45 7.00
C GLN A 544 4.12 5.24 7.73
N LEU A 545 3.22 5.91 7.00
CA LEU A 545 2.10 6.61 7.64
C LEU A 545 1.14 5.62 8.30
N TRP A 546 0.81 4.54 7.60
CA TRP A 546 -0.11 3.54 8.09
C TRP A 546 0.36 2.94 9.43
N ASP A 547 1.60 2.45 9.47
CA ASP A 547 2.17 1.83 10.66
C ASP A 547 2.33 2.83 11.81
N THR A 548 2.77 4.06 11.50
CA THR A 548 2.91 5.12 12.52
C THR A 548 1.55 5.50 13.10
N SER A 549 0.52 5.59 12.26
CA SER A 549 -0.82 5.95 12.71
C SER A 549 -1.40 4.91 13.67
N PHE A 550 -1.19 3.63 13.39
CA PHE A 550 -1.63 2.56 14.28
C PHE A 550 -0.76 2.43 15.54
N ALA A 551 0.56 2.62 15.45
CA ALA A 551 1.44 2.60 16.62
C ALA A 551 1.04 3.68 17.64
N VAL A 552 0.81 4.91 17.17
CA VAL A 552 0.37 6.01 18.04
C VAL A 552 -1.01 5.72 18.65
N GLN A 553 -1.97 5.24 17.85
CA GLN A 553 -3.29 4.88 18.37
C GLN A 553 -3.24 3.77 19.42
N ALA A 554 -2.40 2.75 19.22
CA ALA A 554 -2.20 1.68 20.19
C ALA A 554 -1.62 2.21 21.51
N ILE A 555 -0.65 3.12 21.46
CA ILE A 555 -0.06 3.76 22.64
C ILE A 555 -1.09 4.64 23.35
N CYS A 556 -1.90 5.41 22.62
CA CYS A 556 -3.00 6.20 23.19
C CYS A 556 -4.08 5.31 23.82
N ALA A 557 -4.40 4.15 23.22
CA ALA A 557 -5.33 3.18 23.81
C ALA A 557 -4.81 2.59 25.13
N CYS A 558 -3.50 2.61 25.35
CA CYS A 558 -2.86 2.26 26.61
C CYS A 558 -2.82 3.42 27.63
N SER A 559 -3.20 4.64 27.22
CA SER A 559 -3.05 5.88 28.00
C SER A 559 -1.60 6.15 28.43
N MET A 560 -0.64 5.87 27.55
CA MET A 560 0.80 6.00 27.81
C MET A 560 1.48 7.10 26.97
N GLU A 561 0.75 7.82 26.12
CA GLU A 561 1.29 8.86 25.25
C GLU A 561 1.97 10.01 26.02
N MET A 562 1.48 10.31 27.23
CA MET A 562 2.06 11.33 28.10
C MET A 562 3.30 10.85 28.86
N LEU A 563 3.56 9.53 28.91
CA LEU A 563 4.76 8.96 29.53
C LEU A 563 5.98 9.01 28.59
N TYR A 564 5.74 9.08 27.28
CA TYR A 564 6.78 9.11 26.25
C TYR A 564 6.66 10.35 25.35
N PRO A 565 6.79 11.56 25.94
CA PRO A 565 6.56 12.81 25.20
C PRO A 565 7.59 13.04 24.09
N GLN A 566 8.79 12.47 24.14
CA GLN A 566 9.79 12.65 23.08
C GLN A 566 9.41 11.83 21.85
N GLU A 567 9.11 10.55 22.04
CA GLU A 567 8.68 9.62 21.00
C GLU A 567 7.37 10.06 20.34
N MET A 568 6.41 10.57 21.14
CA MET A 568 5.17 11.14 20.59
C MET A 568 5.39 12.47 19.85
N SER A 569 6.39 13.28 20.24
CA SER A 569 6.77 14.47 19.47
C SER A 569 7.29 14.10 18.09
N LEU A 570 8.13 13.07 18.02
CA LEU A 570 8.68 12.55 16.78
C LEU A 570 7.60 11.98 15.87
N ALA A 571 6.68 11.17 16.42
CA ALA A 571 5.56 10.61 15.65
C ALA A 571 4.62 11.72 15.15
N HIS A 572 4.30 12.70 15.99
CA HIS A 572 3.50 13.86 15.59
C HIS A 572 4.19 14.67 14.48
N HIS A 573 5.49 14.91 14.59
CA HIS A 573 6.26 15.60 13.56
C HIS A 573 6.20 14.86 12.22
N TYR A 574 6.37 13.54 12.23
CA TYR A 574 6.24 12.75 11.01
C TYR A 574 4.85 12.87 10.38
N VAL A 575 3.78 12.70 11.16
CA VAL A 575 2.41 12.86 10.67
C VAL A 575 2.18 14.28 10.14
N ASP A 576 2.78 15.29 10.76
CA ASP A 576 2.71 16.68 10.30
C ASP A 576 3.31 16.86 8.91
N ILE A 577 4.55 16.41 8.68
CA ILE A 577 5.20 16.54 7.36
C ILE A 577 4.62 15.59 6.31
N ALA A 578 3.98 14.48 6.74
CA ALA A 578 3.38 13.50 5.85
C ALA A 578 2.05 13.97 5.24
N GLN A 579 1.45 15.08 5.71
CA GLN A 579 0.22 15.60 5.13
C GLN A 579 0.48 16.31 3.81
N VAL A 580 -0.26 15.96 2.77
CA VAL A 580 -0.21 16.62 1.47
C VAL A 580 -0.88 18.00 1.56
N GLN A 581 -0.14 19.07 1.27
CA GLN A 581 -0.60 20.45 1.47
C GLN A 581 -1.15 21.15 0.22
N ARG A 582 -1.05 20.51 -0.95
CA ARG A 582 -1.51 21.05 -2.23
C ARG A 582 -2.20 19.98 -3.06
N ASP A 583 -3.10 20.41 -3.94
CA ASP A 583 -3.68 19.54 -4.95
C ASP A 583 -2.71 19.33 -6.13
N PRO A 584 -2.82 18.21 -6.87
CA PRO A 584 -2.02 17.97 -8.06
C PRO A 584 -2.35 19.01 -9.14
N GLU A 585 -1.35 19.55 -9.81
CA GLU A 585 -1.58 20.47 -10.93
C GLU A 585 -2.29 19.73 -12.06
N ALA A 586 -3.28 20.36 -12.70
CA ALA A 586 -4.09 19.75 -13.77
C ALA A 586 -4.72 18.38 -13.41
N ALA A 587 -5.00 18.10 -12.12
CA ALA A 587 -5.53 16.81 -11.63
C ALA A 587 -6.69 16.26 -12.48
N ALA A 588 -7.68 17.10 -12.79
CA ALA A 588 -8.85 16.71 -13.57
C ALA A 588 -8.53 16.33 -15.03
N HIS A 589 -7.43 16.82 -15.60
CA HIS A 589 -6.97 16.41 -16.94
C HIS A 589 -6.48 14.97 -16.91
N PHE A 590 -5.69 14.62 -15.89
CA PHE A 590 -5.01 13.34 -15.75
C PHE A 590 -5.74 12.32 -14.85
N TYR A 591 -6.99 12.60 -14.51
CA TYR A 591 -7.86 11.75 -13.71
C TYR A 591 -7.43 11.57 -12.25
N ARG A 592 -6.58 12.45 -11.71
CA ARG A 592 -6.30 12.45 -10.27
C ARG A 592 -7.46 13.07 -9.51
N HIS A 593 -7.76 12.49 -8.36
CA HIS A 593 -8.62 13.11 -7.37
C HIS A 593 -7.83 14.18 -6.60
N ARG A 594 -8.53 15.09 -5.90
CA ARG A 594 -7.87 16.12 -5.07
C ARG A 594 -7.12 15.49 -3.89
N THR A 595 -6.02 16.11 -3.43
CA THR A 595 -5.13 15.55 -2.39
C THR A 595 -4.83 16.52 -1.27
N LYS A 596 -5.24 17.79 -1.37
CA LYS A 596 -4.99 18.77 -0.31
C LYS A 596 -5.67 18.35 1.00
N GLY A 597 -4.87 18.21 2.05
CA GLY A 597 -5.29 17.72 3.35
C GLY A 597 -5.19 16.20 3.52
N ALA A 598 -4.87 15.48 2.44
CA ALA A 598 -4.75 14.04 2.46
C ALA A 598 -3.50 13.56 3.20
N TRP A 599 -3.60 12.32 3.62
CA TRP A 599 -2.50 11.49 4.10
C TRP A 599 -2.53 10.21 3.27
N ASN A 600 -1.38 9.77 2.79
CA ASN A 600 -1.26 8.60 1.92
C ASN A 600 -0.81 7.37 2.72
N PHE A 601 -0.75 6.22 2.05
CA PHE A 601 -0.37 4.97 2.72
C PHE A 601 1.08 4.99 3.23
N SER A 602 1.98 5.58 2.44
CA SER A 602 3.42 5.59 2.66
C SER A 602 3.96 6.95 3.08
N THR A 603 4.32 7.82 2.12
CA THR A 603 5.05 9.08 2.33
C THR A 603 4.46 10.20 1.49
N ALA A 604 4.39 11.45 1.99
CA ALA A 604 3.82 12.60 1.27
C ALA A 604 4.23 12.73 -0.21
N ALA A 605 5.50 12.46 -0.54
CA ALA A 605 6.03 12.55 -1.91
C ALA A 605 5.34 11.63 -2.93
N GLN A 606 4.74 10.51 -2.50
CA GLN A 606 3.96 9.62 -3.37
C GLN A 606 2.69 10.31 -3.87
N SER A 607 2.16 11.30 -3.14
CA SER A 607 1.03 12.15 -3.53
C SER A 607 -0.32 11.45 -3.83
N TRP A 608 -0.43 10.13 -3.68
CA TRP A 608 -1.68 9.39 -3.87
C TRP A 608 -2.47 9.27 -2.56
N GLN A 609 -3.56 10.03 -2.46
CA GLN A 609 -4.47 10.04 -1.31
C GLN A 609 -5.16 8.69 -1.10
N VAL A 610 -5.46 8.35 0.15
CA VAL A 610 -6.29 7.20 0.51
C VAL A 610 -7.24 7.60 1.63
N SER A 611 -8.50 7.16 1.55
CA SER A 611 -9.56 7.60 2.46
C SER A 611 -9.34 7.18 3.92
N ASP A 612 -8.94 5.92 4.15
CA ASP A 612 -8.60 5.41 5.46
C ASP A 612 -7.27 5.99 5.95
N CYS A 613 -6.22 6.04 5.15
CA CYS A 613 -4.96 6.67 5.56
C CYS A 613 -5.18 8.15 5.98
N THR A 614 -6.04 8.88 5.26
CA THR A 614 -6.45 10.24 5.64
C THR A 614 -7.22 10.26 6.95
N ALA A 615 -8.12 9.31 7.16
CA ALA A 615 -8.84 9.18 8.41
C ALA A 615 -7.92 8.80 9.58
N GLU A 616 -6.98 7.88 9.41
CA GLU A 616 -6.06 7.41 10.44
C GLU A 616 -5.02 8.47 10.80
N GLY A 617 -4.44 9.16 9.81
CA GLY A 617 -3.52 10.29 10.02
C GLY A 617 -4.20 11.45 10.77
N LEU A 618 -5.41 11.84 10.36
CA LEU A 618 -6.20 12.83 11.11
C LEU A 618 -6.54 12.35 12.52
N ARG A 619 -6.78 11.06 12.73
CA ARG A 619 -7.06 10.51 14.06
C ARG A 619 -5.88 10.65 15.00
N VAL A 620 -4.64 10.48 14.53
CA VAL A 620 -3.44 10.75 15.31
C VAL A 620 -3.43 12.19 15.82
N ILE A 621 -3.69 13.16 14.93
CA ILE A 621 -3.74 14.58 15.29
C ILE A 621 -4.81 14.85 16.36
N LEU A 622 -5.99 14.22 16.23
CA LEU A 622 -7.08 14.38 17.20
C LEU A 622 -6.78 13.73 18.55
N LEU A 623 -6.05 12.61 18.59
CA LEU A 623 -5.64 11.94 19.83
C LEU A 623 -4.50 12.68 20.53
N LEU A 624 -3.52 13.18 19.77
CA LEU A 624 -2.41 13.98 20.27
C LEU A 624 -2.74 15.48 20.33
N ARG A 625 -3.99 15.86 20.61
CA ARG A 625 -4.49 17.26 20.61
C ARG A 625 -3.72 18.26 21.50
N HIS A 626 -2.91 17.76 22.44
CA HIS A 626 -2.03 18.58 23.26
C HIS A 626 -0.80 19.08 22.48
N ARG A 627 -0.61 18.60 21.24
CA ARG A 627 0.42 19.04 20.30
C ARG A 627 -0.15 20.03 19.29
N PRO A 628 0.63 21.04 18.88
CA PRO A 628 0.16 22.06 17.97
C PRO A 628 -0.03 21.48 16.56
N PHE A 629 -1.22 21.69 15.99
CA PHE A 629 -1.51 21.40 14.59
C PHE A 629 -2.54 22.39 14.04
N SER A 630 -2.42 22.77 12.77
CA SER A 630 -3.30 23.77 12.16
C SER A 630 -4.74 23.26 12.04
N VAL A 631 -5.70 23.99 12.62
CA VAL A 631 -7.14 23.71 12.47
C VAL A 631 -7.57 23.76 11.00
N THR A 632 -6.99 24.67 10.21
CA THR A 632 -7.26 24.73 8.76
C THR A 632 -6.83 23.45 8.06
N ARG A 633 -5.67 22.89 8.43
CA ARG A 633 -5.17 21.63 7.87
C ARG A 633 -5.99 20.41 8.32
N MET A 634 -6.55 20.42 9.53
CA MET A 634 -7.52 19.41 9.96
C MET A 634 -8.82 19.50 9.13
N ARG A 635 -9.28 20.71 8.84
CA ARG A 635 -10.46 20.96 7.99
C ARG A 635 -10.23 20.49 6.55
N ASP A 636 -9.05 20.75 5.99
CA ASP A 636 -8.66 20.24 4.66
C ASP A 636 -8.74 18.70 4.61
N ALA A 637 -8.29 18.01 5.66
CA ALA A 637 -8.39 16.55 5.77
C ALA A 637 -9.84 16.04 5.87
N VAL A 638 -10.70 16.74 6.61
CA VAL A 638 -12.14 16.42 6.67
C VAL A 638 -12.80 16.63 5.31
N ASP A 639 -12.47 17.71 4.60
CA ASP A 639 -12.95 17.94 3.25
C ASP A 639 -12.50 16.84 2.30
N GLU A 640 -11.27 16.32 2.46
CA GLU A 640 -10.77 15.18 1.71
C GLU A 640 -11.55 13.90 1.96
N ILE A 641 -11.71 13.52 3.21
CA ILE A 641 -12.53 12.36 3.58
C ILE A 641 -13.94 12.50 3.00
N LEU A 642 -14.59 13.67 3.13
CA LEU A 642 -15.93 13.89 2.58
C LEU A 642 -15.99 13.81 1.05
N SER A 643 -14.91 14.18 0.35
CA SER A 643 -14.83 14.15 -1.11
C SER A 643 -14.71 12.74 -1.70
N LEU A 644 -14.19 11.79 -0.92
CA LEU A 644 -14.03 10.38 -1.29
C LEU A 644 -15.29 9.52 -1.02
N ARG A 645 -16.31 10.11 -0.39
CA ARG A 645 -17.56 9.42 -0.05
C ARG A 645 -18.39 9.11 -1.31
N ASN A 646 -18.81 7.86 -1.44
CA ASN A 646 -19.80 7.42 -2.42
C ASN A 646 -21.22 7.47 -1.85
N LYS A 647 -22.16 8.00 -2.63
CA LYS A 647 -23.57 7.99 -2.24
C LYS A 647 -24.07 6.53 -2.14
N LYS A 648 -24.50 6.12 -0.95
CA LYS A 648 -25.00 4.75 -0.61
C LYS A 648 -23.96 3.61 -0.65
N SER A 649 -22.69 3.89 -0.94
CA SER A 649 -21.65 2.87 -1.05
C SER A 649 -20.43 3.16 -0.17
N GLY A 650 -20.62 3.88 0.94
CA GLY A 650 -19.55 4.20 1.88
C GLY A 650 -18.36 4.92 1.24
N TRP A 651 -17.15 4.53 1.65
CA TRP A 651 -15.89 5.07 1.12
C TRP A 651 -15.13 4.02 0.32
N SER A 652 -14.61 4.49 -0.81
CA SER A 652 -13.62 3.79 -1.62
C SER A 652 -12.20 4.03 -1.07
N SER A 653 -11.18 3.42 -1.70
CA SER A 653 -9.79 3.60 -1.28
C SER A 653 -9.21 4.95 -1.71
N TYR A 654 -8.78 5.08 -2.97
CA TYR A 654 -8.06 6.26 -3.47
C TYR A 654 -8.98 7.30 -4.11
N GLU A 655 -10.03 6.85 -4.79
CA GLU A 655 -10.93 7.70 -5.56
C GLU A 655 -12.38 7.26 -5.38
N PRO A 656 -13.38 8.15 -5.56
CA PRO A 656 -14.77 7.71 -5.58
C PRO A 656 -15.00 6.64 -6.66
N MET A 657 -16.03 5.82 -6.48
CA MET A 657 -16.47 4.83 -7.45
C MET A 657 -16.97 5.54 -8.72
N ARG A 658 -16.08 5.66 -9.72
CA ARG A 658 -16.36 6.38 -10.97
C ARG A 658 -17.02 5.51 -12.03
N ALA A 659 -16.91 4.19 -11.95
CA ALA A 659 -17.48 3.25 -12.91
C ALA A 659 -18.57 2.38 -12.25
N PRO A 660 -19.58 1.94 -13.01
CA PRO A 660 -20.56 0.97 -12.50
C PRO A 660 -19.91 -0.40 -12.27
N ALA A 661 -20.43 -1.16 -11.31
CA ALA A 661 -19.86 -2.45 -10.89
C ALA A 661 -19.74 -3.49 -12.03
N TYR A 662 -20.60 -3.44 -13.05
CA TYR A 662 -20.54 -4.38 -14.17
C TYR A 662 -19.30 -4.21 -15.07
N VAL A 663 -18.50 -3.16 -14.89
CA VAL A 663 -17.22 -3.05 -15.60
C VAL A 663 -16.25 -4.17 -15.20
N GLU A 664 -16.48 -4.83 -14.06
CA GLU A 664 -15.79 -6.06 -13.66
C GLU A 664 -15.97 -7.22 -14.66
N LEU A 665 -17.01 -7.20 -15.49
CA LEU A 665 -17.13 -8.13 -16.62
C LEU A 665 -15.94 -8.05 -17.59
N PHE A 666 -15.23 -6.93 -17.63
CA PHE A 666 -14.05 -6.73 -18.47
C PHE A 666 -12.72 -6.96 -17.72
N ASN A 667 -12.76 -7.51 -16.50
CA ASN A 667 -11.56 -7.92 -15.80
C ASN A 667 -10.83 -9.02 -16.60
N ALA A 668 -9.61 -8.68 -17.02
CA ALA A 668 -8.73 -9.51 -17.85
C ALA A 668 -7.48 -9.98 -17.10
N ALA A 669 -7.43 -9.76 -15.78
CA ALA A 669 -6.19 -9.92 -15.05
C ALA A 669 -5.91 -11.38 -14.66
N ASP A 670 -6.90 -12.27 -14.78
CA ASP A 670 -6.92 -13.72 -14.46
C ASP A 670 -6.62 -14.08 -12.99
N VAL A 671 -5.74 -13.33 -12.34
CA VAL A 671 -5.16 -13.62 -11.02
C VAL A 671 -5.61 -12.66 -9.94
N PHE A 672 -6.51 -11.71 -10.23
CA PHE A 672 -7.00 -10.70 -9.29
C PHE A 672 -8.53 -10.58 -9.35
N LYS A 673 -9.14 -10.31 -8.20
CA LYS A 673 -10.58 -10.06 -8.04
C LYS A 673 -10.86 -8.57 -7.79
N ASP A 674 -11.98 -8.08 -8.32
CA ASP A 674 -12.53 -6.75 -8.04
C ASP A 674 -11.53 -5.62 -8.32
N VAL A 675 -11.00 -5.58 -9.54
CA VAL A 675 -9.92 -4.65 -9.92
C VAL A 675 -10.35 -3.53 -10.85
N MET A 676 -11.57 -3.57 -11.39
CA MET A 676 -11.92 -2.65 -12.47
C MET A 676 -12.40 -1.29 -11.98
N THR A 677 -12.92 -1.18 -10.77
CA THR A 677 -13.37 0.09 -10.17
C THR A 677 -13.00 0.17 -8.70
N ASP A 678 -12.96 1.38 -8.14
CA ASP A 678 -12.66 1.58 -6.73
C ASP A 678 -13.94 1.35 -5.91
N TYR A 679 -14.12 0.12 -5.42
CA TYR A 679 -15.31 -0.29 -4.68
C TYR A 679 -15.42 0.43 -3.34
N GLY A 680 -16.62 0.46 -2.75
CA GLY A 680 -16.77 0.83 -1.34
C GLY A 680 -16.31 -0.32 -0.43
N TYR A 681 -15.52 -0.03 0.59
CA TYR A 681 -14.99 -1.05 1.51
C TYR A 681 -15.52 -0.86 2.93
N ALA A 682 -15.66 -1.96 3.67
CA ALA A 682 -16.11 -1.92 5.07
C ALA A 682 -15.08 -1.17 5.93
N GLU A 683 -13.80 -1.40 5.64
CA GLU A 683 -12.65 -0.91 6.39
C GLU A 683 -12.43 0.57 6.15
N CYS A 684 -12.35 0.99 4.88
CA CYS A 684 -12.26 2.40 4.51
C CYS A 684 -13.41 3.22 5.10
N SER A 685 -14.64 2.70 4.97
CA SER A 685 -15.82 3.35 5.56
C SER A 685 -15.74 3.43 7.07
N SER A 686 -15.29 2.37 7.75
CA SER A 686 -15.17 2.32 9.21
C SER A 686 -14.14 3.31 9.74
N SER A 687 -12.96 3.39 9.10
CA SER A 687 -11.93 4.37 9.44
C SER A 687 -12.43 5.81 9.28
N CYS A 688 -13.11 6.13 8.17
CA CYS A 688 -13.70 7.44 7.95
C CYS A 688 -14.80 7.76 8.98
N ILE A 689 -15.71 6.83 9.27
CA ILE A 689 -16.77 7.00 10.28
C ILE A 689 -16.17 7.30 11.64
N HIS A 690 -15.17 6.52 12.06
CA HIS A 690 -14.54 6.67 13.36
C HIS A 690 -13.91 8.05 13.50
N THR A 691 -13.06 8.45 12.55
CA THR A 691 -12.36 9.73 12.62
C THR A 691 -13.32 10.91 12.49
N LEU A 692 -14.33 10.84 11.61
CA LEU A 692 -15.35 11.88 11.49
C LEU A 692 -16.18 12.01 12.78
N ALA A 693 -16.49 10.91 13.46
CA ALA A 693 -17.20 10.94 14.74
C ALA A 693 -16.37 11.62 15.84
N LEU A 694 -15.07 11.33 15.91
CA LEU A 694 -14.13 11.98 16.83
C LEU A 694 -13.97 13.47 16.49
N PHE A 695 -13.79 13.81 15.21
CA PHE A 695 -13.72 15.19 14.75
C PHE A 695 -14.99 15.97 15.10
N ARG A 696 -16.17 15.38 14.86
CA ARG A 696 -17.48 15.97 15.19
C ARG A 696 -17.64 16.30 16.67
N GLN A 697 -17.00 15.54 17.56
CA GLN A 697 -17.00 15.79 19.00
C GLN A 697 -16.14 17.01 19.37
N HIS A 698 -14.96 17.14 18.75
CA HIS A 698 -14.01 18.22 19.07
C HIS A 698 -14.29 19.53 18.31
N TYR A 699 -14.84 19.45 17.09
CA TYR A 699 -15.10 20.57 16.20
C TYR A 699 -16.55 20.57 15.69
N PRO A 700 -17.55 20.72 16.58
CA PRO A 700 -18.96 20.50 16.25
C PRO A 700 -19.54 21.50 15.23
N GLY A 701 -18.89 22.64 14.99
CA GLY A 701 -19.39 23.69 14.07
C GLY A 701 -18.98 23.52 12.61
N TYR A 702 -17.89 22.81 12.30
CA TYR A 702 -17.38 22.75 10.92
C TYR A 702 -18.12 21.69 10.10
N ARG A 703 -18.80 22.12 9.03
CA ARG A 703 -19.57 21.26 8.10
C ARG A 703 -20.46 20.22 8.83
N ARG A 704 -21.06 20.63 9.95
CA ARG A 704 -21.77 19.72 10.88
C ARG A 704 -22.81 18.82 10.18
N ALA A 705 -23.58 19.38 9.26
CA ALA A 705 -24.61 18.66 8.51
C ALA A 705 -23.98 17.58 7.62
N ASP A 706 -22.95 17.93 6.85
CA ASP A 706 -22.26 17.00 5.94
C ASP A 706 -21.58 15.87 6.70
N VAL A 707 -20.87 16.19 7.78
CA VAL A 707 -20.19 15.20 8.63
C VAL A 707 -21.21 14.25 9.27
N THR A 708 -22.32 14.77 9.78
CA THR A 708 -23.37 13.93 10.40
C THR A 708 -24.05 13.03 9.37
N ALA A 709 -24.34 13.55 8.17
CA ALA A 709 -24.90 12.75 7.08
C ALA A 709 -23.93 11.65 6.64
N ALA A 710 -22.64 11.99 6.51
CA ALA A 710 -21.59 11.05 6.13
C ALA A 710 -21.47 9.89 7.14
N ILE A 711 -21.44 10.18 8.45
CA ILE A 711 -21.40 9.16 9.50
C ILE A 711 -22.61 8.23 9.41
N ARG A 712 -23.83 8.78 9.29
CA ARG A 712 -25.08 8.00 9.21
C ARG A 712 -25.13 7.08 8.00
N GLU A 713 -24.84 7.63 6.83
CA GLU A 713 -24.82 6.87 5.58
C GLU A 713 -23.72 5.80 5.59
N GLY A 714 -22.56 6.12 6.17
CA GLY A 714 -21.47 5.16 6.38
C GLY A 714 -21.89 3.99 7.25
N VAL A 715 -22.50 4.27 8.41
CA VAL A 715 -23.02 3.23 9.32
C VAL A 715 -24.05 2.35 8.61
N GLN A 716 -24.98 2.94 7.85
CA GLN A 716 -25.96 2.20 7.06
C GLN A 716 -25.30 1.30 6.01
N TYR A 717 -24.30 1.82 5.30
CA TYR A 717 -23.56 1.06 4.31
C TYR A 717 -22.83 -0.13 4.94
N VAL A 718 -22.04 0.11 5.98
CA VAL A 718 -21.28 -0.94 6.66
C VAL A 718 -22.22 -2.04 7.17
N LEU A 719 -23.32 -1.69 7.82
CA LEU A 719 -24.32 -2.67 8.28
C LEU A 719 -24.92 -3.49 7.12
N SER A 720 -25.06 -2.90 5.93
CA SER A 720 -25.57 -3.60 4.74
C SER A 720 -24.60 -4.65 4.17
N LEU A 721 -23.32 -4.57 4.53
CA LEU A 721 -22.30 -5.55 4.15
C LEU A 721 -22.27 -6.78 5.06
N GLN A 722 -23.02 -6.77 6.18
CA GLN A 722 -23.02 -7.90 7.09
C GLN A 722 -23.60 -9.13 6.41
N ARG A 723 -22.86 -10.24 6.49
CA ARG A 723 -23.26 -11.50 5.92
C ARG A 723 -24.34 -12.20 6.77
N PRO A 724 -25.06 -13.18 6.20
CA PRO A 724 -26.05 -13.97 6.95
C PRO A 724 -25.48 -14.69 8.18
N ASP A 725 -24.21 -15.11 8.12
CA ASP A 725 -23.47 -15.74 9.22
C ASP A 725 -23.07 -14.76 10.34
N GLY A 726 -23.26 -13.44 10.14
CA GLY A 726 -22.91 -12.38 11.09
C GLY A 726 -21.55 -11.73 10.84
N GLY A 727 -20.70 -12.30 9.98
CA GLY A 727 -19.37 -11.78 9.68
C GLY A 727 -19.36 -10.61 8.69
N PHE A 728 -18.23 -9.91 8.65
CA PHE A 728 -17.89 -8.92 7.63
C PHE A 728 -16.64 -9.40 6.88
N TYR A 729 -16.62 -9.27 5.56
CA TYR A 729 -15.46 -9.68 4.76
C TYR A 729 -14.41 -8.56 4.71
N GLY A 730 -13.16 -8.88 5.05
CA GLY A 730 -12.00 -7.99 4.90
C GLY A 730 -11.36 -8.11 3.53
N SER A 731 -11.11 -6.97 2.90
CA SER A 731 -10.52 -6.80 1.56
C SER A 731 -9.04 -6.40 1.60
N TRP A 732 -8.60 -5.76 2.68
CA TRP A 732 -7.23 -5.22 2.84
C TRP A 732 -6.35 -5.99 3.86
N ALA A 733 -6.96 -6.89 4.63
CA ALA A 733 -6.27 -7.78 5.56
C ALA A 733 -7.07 -9.09 5.72
N VAL A 734 -6.43 -10.13 6.27
CA VAL A 734 -6.97 -11.49 6.37
C VAL A 734 -7.79 -11.68 7.65
N CYS A 735 -9.11 -11.88 7.63
CA CYS A 735 -10.14 -11.41 6.71
C CYS A 735 -11.30 -10.90 7.56
N PHE A 736 -11.97 -11.82 8.25
CA PHE A 736 -13.20 -11.54 8.98
C PHE A 736 -12.94 -10.89 10.34
N THR A 737 -11.90 -11.32 11.08
CA THR A 737 -11.53 -10.69 12.36
C THR A 737 -11.10 -9.23 12.16
N TYR A 738 -10.35 -8.94 11.09
CA TYR A 738 -9.94 -7.59 10.72
C TYR A 738 -11.14 -6.67 10.45
N ALA A 739 -12.04 -7.07 9.55
CA ALA A 739 -13.23 -6.29 9.23
C ALA A 739 -14.15 -6.15 10.46
N ALA A 740 -14.31 -7.22 11.25
CA ALA A 740 -15.09 -7.19 12.48
C ALA A 740 -14.60 -6.11 13.47
N TRP A 741 -13.28 -5.99 13.64
CA TRP A 741 -12.67 -4.98 14.51
C TRP A 741 -12.98 -3.57 14.06
N LEU A 742 -12.66 -3.24 12.81
CA LEU A 742 -12.87 -1.89 12.29
C LEU A 742 -14.34 -1.50 12.31
N VAL A 743 -15.23 -2.40 11.87
CA VAL A 743 -16.67 -2.18 11.87
C VAL A 743 -17.20 -1.97 13.29
N ALA A 744 -16.88 -2.87 14.23
CA ALA A 744 -17.38 -2.76 15.60
C ALA A 744 -16.89 -1.46 16.28
N SER A 745 -15.62 -1.09 16.06
CA SER A 745 -15.03 0.15 16.58
C SER A 745 -15.75 1.39 16.02
N ALA A 746 -15.97 1.44 14.70
CA ALA A 746 -16.68 2.52 14.03
C ALA A 746 -18.14 2.65 14.50
N LEU A 747 -18.85 1.53 14.65
CA LEU A 747 -20.22 1.52 15.20
C LEU A 747 -20.24 2.08 16.63
N CYS A 748 -19.32 1.64 17.49
CA CYS A 748 -19.22 2.06 18.89
C CYS A 748 -19.00 3.56 19.04
N ILE A 749 -18.02 4.11 18.31
CA ILE A 749 -17.66 5.53 18.41
C ILE A 749 -18.66 6.45 17.69
N SER A 750 -19.36 5.98 16.66
CA SER A 750 -20.33 6.78 15.89
C SER A 750 -21.51 7.26 16.73
N ARG A 751 -21.90 6.47 17.75
CA ARG A 751 -23.09 6.65 18.59
C ARG A 751 -24.42 6.68 17.80
N GLU A 752 -24.46 6.21 16.56
CA GLU A 752 -25.70 6.16 15.77
C GLU A 752 -26.60 4.96 16.16
N ILE A 753 -26.06 3.95 16.86
CA ILE A 753 -26.82 2.83 17.43
C ILE A 753 -26.94 3.02 18.95
N ALA A 754 -28.13 3.34 19.45
CA ALA A 754 -28.34 3.66 20.87
C ALA A 754 -28.22 2.46 21.83
N ASP A 755 -28.64 1.27 21.39
CA ASP A 755 -28.56 0.04 22.18
C ASP A 755 -27.77 -1.05 21.46
N MET A 756 -26.46 -0.83 21.30
CA MET A 756 -25.58 -1.79 20.63
C MET A 756 -25.56 -3.17 21.29
N ALA A 757 -25.68 -3.22 22.63
CA ALA A 757 -25.64 -4.48 23.39
C ALA A 757 -26.69 -5.49 22.95
N ASN A 758 -27.84 -5.01 22.46
CA ASN A 758 -28.95 -5.85 21.97
C ASN A 758 -29.23 -5.66 20.46
N HIS A 759 -28.45 -4.83 19.76
CA HIS A 759 -28.67 -4.58 18.34
C HIS A 759 -28.38 -5.86 17.53
N PRO A 760 -29.28 -6.33 16.65
CA PRO A 760 -29.14 -7.63 15.97
C PRO A 760 -27.82 -7.79 15.20
N ALA A 761 -27.32 -6.72 14.57
CA ALA A 761 -26.06 -6.78 13.85
C ALA A 761 -24.85 -6.99 14.77
N CYS A 762 -24.80 -6.29 15.92
CA CYS A 762 -23.72 -6.43 16.90
C CYS A 762 -23.78 -7.79 17.58
N VAL A 763 -24.99 -8.27 17.86
CA VAL A 763 -25.24 -9.61 18.40
C VAL A 763 -24.69 -10.69 17.47
N ARG A 764 -25.10 -10.68 16.19
CA ARG A 764 -24.63 -11.66 15.21
C ARG A 764 -23.12 -11.58 14.97
N LEU A 765 -22.53 -10.39 15.02
CA LEU A 765 -21.08 -10.23 14.89
C LEU A 765 -20.33 -10.92 16.03
N ILE A 766 -20.78 -10.72 17.28
CA ILE A 766 -20.21 -11.39 18.44
C ILE A 766 -20.40 -12.90 18.32
N ASP A 767 -21.61 -13.35 18.00
CA ASP A 767 -21.93 -14.78 17.90
C ASP A 767 -21.08 -15.47 16.81
N PHE A 768 -20.86 -14.79 15.67
CA PHE A 768 -19.95 -15.22 14.61
C PHE A 768 -18.52 -15.41 15.14
N LEU A 769 -17.97 -14.42 15.87
CA LEU A 769 -16.61 -14.53 16.41
C LEU A 769 -16.52 -15.62 17.48
N LEU A 770 -17.51 -15.74 18.38
CA LEU A 770 -17.53 -16.79 19.40
C LEU A 770 -17.56 -18.20 18.78
N ALA A 771 -18.25 -18.37 17.66
CA ALA A 771 -18.30 -19.65 16.94
C ALA A 771 -16.93 -20.09 16.38
N HIS A 772 -15.99 -19.16 16.20
CA HIS A 772 -14.66 -19.41 15.65
C HIS A 772 -13.53 -19.20 16.67
N GLN A 773 -13.84 -19.12 17.97
CA GLN A 773 -12.80 -19.07 19.01
C GLN A 773 -12.19 -20.45 19.20
N ASN A 774 -10.87 -20.55 19.06
CA ASN A 774 -10.12 -21.79 19.24
C ASN A 774 -10.08 -22.26 20.70
N ALA A 775 -9.70 -23.51 20.91
CA ALA A 775 -9.59 -24.13 22.24
C ALA A 775 -8.59 -23.38 23.15
N ASP A 776 -7.50 -22.85 22.59
CA ASP A 776 -6.49 -22.06 23.31
C ASP A 776 -6.96 -20.63 23.66
N GLY A 777 -8.16 -20.25 23.24
CA GLY A 777 -8.77 -18.93 23.51
C GLY A 777 -8.53 -17.90 22.41
N GLY A 778 -7.72 -18.20 21.40
CA GLY A 778 -7.43 -17.29 20.29
C GLY A 778 -8.35 -17.44 19.08
N TRP A 779 -7.99 -16.70 18.03
CA TRP A 779 -8.55 -16.77 16.68
C TRP A 779 -7.42 -16.85 15.68
N GLY A 780 -7.61 -17.53 14.55
CA GLY A 780 -6.62 -17.58 13.48
C GLY A 780 -7.26 -17.93 12.15
N GLU A 781 -7.02 -17.10 11.13
CA GLU A 781 -7.58 -17.27 9.78
C GLU A 781 -6.46 -17.62 8.78
N ASP A 782 -6.70 -18.59 7.90
CA ASP A 782 -5.80 -18.85 6.79
C ASP A 782 -5.96 -17.79 5.69
N VAL A 783 -4.90 -17.51 4.92
CA VAL A 783 -4.95 -16.58 3.78
C VAL A 783 -5.99 -16.99 2.72
N THR A 784 -6.31 -18.28 2.61
CA THR A 784 -7.34 -18.78 1.70
C THR A 784 -8.75 -18.37 2.12
N ALA A 785 -8.96 -17.85 3.35
CA ALA A 785 -10.23 -17.25 3.75
C ALA A 785 -10.61 -16.07 2.84
N CYS A 786 -9.62 -15.24 2.46
CA CYS A 786 -9.79 -14.18 1.48
C CYS A 786 -10.13 -14.75 0.10
N MET A 787 -9.35 -15.75 -0.34
CA MET A 787 -9.49 -16.37 -1.66
C MET A 787 -10.88 -17.00 -1.86
N ARG A 788 -11.38 -17.69 -0.83
CA ARG A 788 -12.67 -18.39 -0.86
C ARG A 788 -13.84 -17.49 -0.43
N SER A 789 -13.56 -16.31 0.13
CA SER A 789 -14.57 -15.41 0.70
C SER A 789 -15.48 -16.09 1.74
N LEU A 790 -14.86 -16.97 2.54
CA LEU A 790 -15.45 -17.80 3.60
C LEU A 790 -14.44 -17.91 4.75
N TRP A 791 -14.90 -18.13 5.98
CA TRP A 791 -13.98 -18.43 7.08
C TRP A 791 -13.23 -19.73 6.80
N VAL A 792 -11.91 -19.70 6.98
CA VAL A 792 -11.03 -20.87 6.89
C VAL A 792 -10.09 -20.81 8.08
N ASP A 793 -10.14 -21.83 8.94
CA ASP A 793 -9.27 -21.92 10.09
C ASP A 793 -7.80 -21.97 9.65
N ASN A 794 -6.95 -21.21 10.34
CA ASN A 794 -5.52 -21.30 10.12
C ASN A 794 -5.02 -22.71 10.50
N PRO A 795 -4.32 -23.44 9.60
CA PRO A 795 -3.75 -24.76 9.90
C PRO A 795 -2.83 -24.77 11.13
N SER A 796 -2.19 -23.65 11.46
CA SER A 796 -1.30 -23.50 12.61
C SER A 796 -2.03 -23.08 13.90
N GLY A 797 -3.36 -23.02 13.89
CA GLY A 797 -4.18 -22.58 15.03
C GLY A 797 -4.25 -21.06 15.19
N SER A 798 -4.42 -20.60 16.43
CA SER A 798 -4.60 -19.17 16.72
C SER A 798 -3.42 -18.32 16.27
N GLN A 799 -3.70 -17.08 15.89
CA GLN A 799 -2.73 -16.04 15.57
C GLN A 799 -2.93 -14.83 16.48
N ILE A 800 -1.85 -14.21 16.94
CA ILE A 800 -1.88 -13.06 17.84
C ILE A 800 -2.56 -11.84 17.21
N VAL A 801 -2.37 -11.62 15.90
CA VAL A 801 -2.98 -10.50 15.17
C VAL A 801 -4.49 -10.69 15.03
N ASN A 802 -4.95 -11.86 14.55
CA ASN A 802 -6.37 -12.18 14.46
C ASN A 802 -7.04 -12.19 15.85
N THR A 803 -6.36 -12.70 16.87
CA THR A 803 -6.84 -12.69 18.25
C THR A 803 -7.03 -11.28 18.76
N ALA A 804 -6.05 -10.39 18.55
CA ALA A 804 -6.14 -8.98 18.93
C ALA A 804 -7.33 -8.28 18.25
N TRP A 805 -7.53 -8.50 16.95
CA TRP A 805 -8.69 -7.97 16.24
C TRP A 805 -10.01 -8.51 16.77
N ALA A 806 -10.13 -9.83 16.96
CA ALA A 806 -11.35 -10.45 17.47
C ALA A 806 -11.73 -9.93 18.87
N VAL A 807 -10.78 -9.82 19.80
CA VAL A 807 -11.08 -9.29 21.14
C VAL A 807 -11.48 -7.83 21.10
N MET A 808 -10.81 -6.99 20.30
CA MET A 808 -11.21 -5.59 20.13
C MET A 808 -12.60 -5.48 19.50
N ALA A 809 -12.91 -6.31 18.50
CA ALA A 809 -14.23 -6.36 17.88
C ALA A 809 -15.33 -6.70 18.89
N ILE A 810 -15.13 -7.76 19.69
CA ILE A 810 -16.10 -8.20 20.70
C ILE A 810 -16.29 -7.12 21.77
N MET A 811 -15.20 -6.52 22.26
CA MET A 811 -15.27 -5.45 23.27
C MET A 811 -16.05 -4.23 22.76
N SER A 812 -15.82 -3.81 21.51
CA SER A 812 -16.55 -2.68 20.90
C SER A 812 -18.01 -3.01 20.58
N ALA A 813 -18.28 -4.20 20.03
CA ALA A 813 -19.64 -4.61 19.65
C ALA A 813 -20.54 -4.86 20.87
N ALA A 814 -19.97 -5.22 22.03
CA ALA A 814 -20.73 -5.47 23.26
C ALA A 814 -21.42 -4.21 23.81
N GLY A 815 -20.97 -3.01 23.42
CA GLY A 815 -21.53 -1.74 23.86
C GLY A 815 -21.58 -1.61 25.40
N GLU A 816 -22.66 -1.04 25.91
CA GLU A 816 -22.89 -0.97 27.36
C GLU A 816 -23.33 -2.33 27.91
N ALA A 817 -22.36 -3.10 28.41
CA ALA A 817 -22.54 -4.43 28.97
C ALA A 817 -23.76 -4.58 29.90
N ALA A 818 -24.00 -3.60 30.77
CA ALA A 818 -25.10 -3.60 31.74
C ALA A 818 -26.49 -3.81 31.10
N ARG A 819 -26.65 -3.49 29.81
CA ARG A 819 -27.90 -3.65 29.05
C ARG A 819 -28.08 -5.04 28.46
N ALA A 820 -27.03 -5.88 28.42
CA ALA A 820 -27.11 -7.26 27.96
C ALA A 820 -27.56 -8.21 29.08
N SER A 821 -28.11 -9.36 28.69
CA SER A 821 -28.51 -10.42 29.64
C SER A 821 -27.30 -10.95 30.44
N PRO A 822 -27.46 -11.36 31.71
CA PRO A 822 -26.34 -11.87 32.53
C PRO A 822 -25.57 -13.00 31.87
N LYS A 823 -26.26 -13.93 31.20
CA LYS A 823 -25.64 -15.05 30.46
C LYS A 823 -24.77 -14.55 29.32
N ARG A 824 -25.27 -13.61 28.51
CA ARG A 824 -24.52 -13.05 27.38
C ARG A 824 -23.31 -12.26 27.86
N ARG A 825 -23.48 -11.48 28.93
CA ARG A 825 -22.38 -10.75 29.56
C ARG A 825 -21.25 -11.69 29.96
N GLU A 826 -21.58 -12.79 30.62
CA GLU A 826 -20.59 -13.77 31.06
C GLU A 826 -19.90 -14.46 29.88
N GLN A 827 -20.65 -14.85 28.85
CA GLN A 827 -20.08 -15.43 27.62
C GLN A 827 -19.07 -14.50 26.95
N VAL A 828 -19.42 -13.21 26.80
CA VAL A 828 -18.52 -12.20 26.24
C VAL A 828 -17.28 -12.00 27.12
N ARG A 829 -17.47 -11.89 28.45
CA ARG A 829 -16.37 -11.72 29.41
C ARG A 829 -15.36 -12.87 29.29
N VAL A 830 -15.83 -14.10 29.37
CA VAL A 830 -14.99 -15.30 29.32
C VAL A 830 -14.26 -15.40 27.98
N ALA A 831 -14.93 -15.11 26.86
CA ALA A 831 -14.31 -15.15 25.55
C ALA A 831 -13.18 -14.12 25.40
N VAL A 832 -13.42 -12.86 25.83
CA VAL A 832 -12.40 -11.81 25.80
C VAL A 832 -11.22 -12.17 26.70
N GLU A 833 -11.47 -12.60 27.95
CA GLU A 833 -10.41 -13.00 28.88
C GLU A 833 -9.54 -14.14 28.35
N ARG A 834 -10.14 -15.14 27.70
CA ARG A 834 -9.40 -16.23 27.04
C ARG A 834 -8.51 -15.72 25.91
N GLY A 835 -8.99 -14.77 25.09
CA GLY A 835 -8.18 -14.14 24.05
C GLY A 835 -7.02 -13.31 24.61
N ILE A 836 -7.26 -12.54 25.66
CA ILE A 836 -6.22 -11.77 26.36
C ILE A 836 -5.17 -12.69 26.99
N HIS A 837 -5.60 -13.81 27.58
CA HIS A 837 -4.69 -14.82 28.10
C HIS A 837 -3.80 -15.41 27.02
N LEU A 838 -4.31 -15.65 25.80
CA LEU A 838 -3.49 -16.10 24.69
C LEU A 838 -2.42 -15.06 24.32
N LEU A 839 -2.79 -13.78 24.18
CA LEU A 839 -1.84 -12.71 23.85
C LEU A 839 -0.71 -12.64 24.89
N MET A 840 -1.05 -12.71 26.18
CA MET A 840 -0.06 -12.73 27.27
C MET A 840 0.79 -13.99 27.27
N ALA A 841 0.21 -15.14 26.92
CA ALA A 841 0.90 -16.43 26.91
C ALA A 841 1.86 -16.58 25.72
N ARG A 842 1.81 -15.70 24.71
CA ARG A 842 2.74 -15.69 23.57
C ARG A 842 3.72 -14.51 23.59
N GLN A 843 3.66 -13.66 24.61
CA GLN A 843 4.57 -12.52 24.72
C GLN A 843 5.98 -12.97 25.13
N LEU A 844 6.98 -12.45 24.42
CA LEU A 844 8.39 -12.77 24.64
C LEU A 844 8.93 -12.05 25.89
N ILE A 845 10.10 -12.47 26.38
CA ILE A 845 10.79 -11.81 27.50
C ILE A 845 11.03 -10.33 27.20
N THR A 846 11.34 -9.99 25.96
CA THR A 846 11.61 -8.61 25.52
C THR A 846 10.38 -7.69 25.47
N GLY A 847 9.17 -8.24 25.54
CA GLY A 847 7.92 -7.51 25.29
C GLY A 847 7.40 -7.63 23.85
N ASP A 848 8.20 -8.17 22.93
CA ASP A 848 7.82 -8.50 21.55
C ASP A 848 6.85 -9.69 21.47
N TRP A 849 6.33 -9.95 20.26
CA TRP A 849 5.70 -11.20 19.87
C TRP A 849 6.38 -11.80 18.64
N ALA A 850 6.39 -13.14 18.55
CA ALA A 850 6.93 -13.83 17.40
C ALA A 850 6.13 -13.52 16.13
N GLN A 851 6.82 -13.50 14.98
CA GLN A 851 6.15 -13.40 13.68
C GLN A 851 5.36 -14.69 13.43
N GLU A 852 4.10 -14.55 13.03
CA GLU A 852 3.22 -15.66 12.63
C GLU A 852 2.85 -15.48 11.16
N ARG A 853 1.68 -15.91 10.70
CA ARG A 853 1.33 -15.84 9.27
C ARG A 853 1.03 -14.41 8.81
N ILE A 854 1.04 -14.22 7.51
CA ILE A 854 0.78 -12.94 6.86
C ILE A 854 -0.61 -12.44 7.23
N SER A 855 -0.73 -11.14 7.47
CA SER A 855 -1.98 -10.54 7.93
C SER A 855 -2.62 -9.62 6.89
N GLY A 856 -1.88 -9.13 5.90
CA GLY A 856 -2.39 -8.27 4.84
C GLY A 856 -2.87 -9.06 3.62
N VAL A 857 -3.79 -8.49 2.85
CA VAL A 857 -4.19 -9.00 1.54
C VAL A 857 -4.64 -7.86 0.65
N PHE A 858 -4.50 -7.99 -0.67
CA PHE A 858 -5.22 -7.16 -1.62
C PHE A 858 -5.84 -8.04 -2.72
N ASN A 859 -6.96 -7.58 -3.26
CA ASN A 859 -7.61 -8.17 -4.44
C ASN A 859 -7.95 -9.67 -4.27
N GLY A 860 -8.18 -10.10 -3.02
CA GLY A 860 -8.67 -11.42 -2.63
C GLY A 860 -7.62 -12.52 -2.47
N ASN A 861 -6.59 -12.58 -3.32
CA ASN A 861 -5.61 -13.68 -3.35
C ASN A 861 -4.15 -13.21 -3.37
N ASN A 862 -3.85 -11.97 -2.96
CA ASN A 862 -2.48 -11.45 -2.89
C ASN A 862 -2.15 -11.00 -1.48
N PRO A 863 -1.73 -11.93 -0.62
CA PRO A 863 -1.20 -11.60 0.68
C PRO A 863 0.00 -10.65 0.64
N ILE A 864 0.06 -9.75 1.61
CA ILE A 864 1.12 -8.74 1.77
C ILE A 864 1.49 -8.61 3.25
N HIS A 865 2.78 -8.42 3.53
CA HIS A 865 3.31 -8.40 4.89
C HIS A 865 2.96 -7.08 5.60
N TYR A 866 2.50 -7.19 6.85
CA TYR A 866 2.44 -6.10 7.83
C TYR A 866 3.17 -6.55 9.11
N PRO A 867 4.51 -6.62 9.11
CA PRO A 867 5.27 -7.21 10.20
C PRO A 867 5.06 -6.46 11.53
N GLY A 868 4.79 -5.15 11.48
CA GLY A 868 4.50 -4.33 12.66
C GLY A 868 3.19 -4.70 13.37
N TYR A 869 2.26 -5.41 12.73
CA TYR A 869 0.98 -5.76 13.37
C TYR A 869 1.15 -6.69 14.56
N LYS A 870 2.19 -7.53 14.56
CA LYS A 870 2.47 -8.43 15.69
C LYS A 870 2.83 -7.67 16.98
N ASN A 871 3.27 -6.41 16.84
CA ASN A 871 3.55 -5.52 17.96
C ASN A 871 2.35 -4.64 18.27
N THR A 872 1.88 -3.92 17.26
CA THR A 872 0.87 -2.87 17.42
C THR A 872 -0.49 -3.45 17.84
N MET A 873 -0.93 -4.57 17.25
CA MET A 873 -2.28 -5.09 17.50
C MET A 873 -2.43 -5.70 18.91
N PRO A 874 -1.51 -6.55 19.40
CA PRO A 874 -1.58 -7.04 20.78
C PRO A 874 -1.51 -5.91 21.82
N VAL A 875 -0.65 -4.91 21.62
CA VAL A 875 -0.56 -3.72 22.50
C VAL A 875 -1.91 -3.00 22.55
N TRP A 876 -2.50 -2.75 21.38
CA TRP A 876 -3.79 -2.07 21.27
C TRP A 876 -4.91 -2.85 21.95
N ALA A 877 -4.95 -4.17 21.75
CA ALA A 877 -5.93 -5.04 22.38
C ALA A 877 -5.81 -5.05 23.91
N LEU A 878 -4.57 -5.14 24.44
CA LEU A 878 -4.31 -5.11 25.88
C LEU A 878 -4.68 -3.76 26.51
N GLY A 879 -4.34 -2.64 25.85
CA GLY A 879 -4.75 -1.30 26.29
C GLY A 879 -6.26 -1.13 26.32
N THR A 880 -6.93 -1.52 25.24
CA THR A 880 -8.40 -1.50 25.14
C THR A 880 -9.04 -2.35 26.22
N TYR A 881 -8.50 -3.54 26.49
CA TYR A 881 -9.00 -4.44 27.53
C TYR A 881 -8.86 -3.85 28.94
N ASN A 882 -7.74 -3.19 29.25
CA ASN A 882 -7.51 -2.58 30.55
C ASN A 882 -8.49 -1.41 30.83
N ALA A 883 -8.92 -0.69 29.80
CA ALA A 883 -10.01 0.27 29.91
C ALA A 883 -11.39 -0.42 30.03
N TRP A 884 -11.64 -1.41 29.17
CA TRP A 884 -12.91 -2.11 29.07
C TRP A 884 -13.28 -2.84 30.37
N LYS A 885 -12.35 -3.61 30.97
CA LYS A 885 -12.61 -4.42 32.18
C LYS A 885 -13.09 -3.60 33.37
N LYS A 886 -12.62 -2.34 33.51
CA LYS A 886 -13.05 -1.41 34.57
C LYS A 886 -14.54 -1.06 34.45
N THR A 887 -15.06 -1.01 33.23
CA THR A 887 -16.47 -0.69 32.94
C THR A 887 -17.35 -1.94 32.86
N TYR A 888 -16.77 -3.08 32.45
CA TYR A 888 -17.49 -4.33 32.23
C TYR A 888 -17.71 -5.14 33.52
N ALA A 889 -16.76 -5.10 34.46
CA ALA A 889 -16.80 -5.90 35.69
C ALA A 889 -17.66 -5.30 36.82
N VAL A 890 -18.11 -4.04 36.71
CA VAL A 890 -18.90 -3.37 37.76
C VAL A 890 -20.39 -3.49 37.46
N PRO A 891 -21.18 -4.24 38.24
CA PRO A 891 -22.63 -4.16 38.16
C PRO A 891 -23.02 -2.75 38.61
N ARG A 892 -23.41 -1.86 37.68
CA ARG A 892 -24.08 -0.63 38.07
C ARG A 892 -25.43 -1.02 38.68
N PHE A 893 -25.48 -1.09 40.01
CA PHE A 893 -26.73 -1.00 40.75
C PHE A 893 -27.41 0.30 40.33
N ARG A 894 -28.56 0.22 39.66
CA ARG A 894 -29.41 1.37 39.39
C ARG A 894 -29.95 1.87 40.73
N GLY A 895 -29.37 2.93 41.25
CA GLY A 895 -29.78 3.49 42.54
C GLY A 895 -29.01 4.73 42.98
N SER A 896 -28.64 5.64 42.07
CA SER A 896 -28.37 7.04 42.45
C SER A 896 -28.36 7.93 41.22
N SER A 897 -29.33 8.85 41.17
CA SER A 897 -29.28 10.06 40.38
C SER A 897 -28.08 10.91 40.85
N LEU A 898 -27.10 11.13 39.99
CA LEU A 898 -26.10 12.19 40.20
C LEU A 898 -26.72 13.54 39.81
N PRO A 899 -26.59 14.60 40.63
CA PRO A 899 -27.19 15.90 40.35
C PRO A 899 -26.38 16.72 39.33
N GLY A 900 -27.11 17.68 38.75
CA GLY A 900 -26.78 18.64 37.70
C GLY A 900 -25.39 19.26 37.67
N ALA A 901 -24.96 19.50 36.43
CA ALA A 901 -24.38 20.73 35.91
C ALA A 901 -23.71 21.68 36.92
N PHE A 902 -22.38 21.74 36.88
CA PHE A 902 -21.66 22.96 37.27
C PHE A 902 -21.50 23.85 36.03
N GLY A 903 -22.37 24.84 35.92
CA GLY A 903 -22.15 26.02 35.10
C GLY A 903 -21.21 26.98 35.84
N PHE A 904 -20.16 27.44 35.15
CA PHE A 904 -19.42 28.63 35.54
C PHE A 904 -20.05 29.82 34.81
N ALA A 905 -20.78 30.64 35.57
CA ALA A 905 -21.06 32.03 35.23
C ALA A 905 -20.06 32.89 36.03
N GLY A 906 -19.48 33.90 35.39
CA GLY A 906 -18.58 34.85 36.03
C GLY A 906 -19.32 35.88 36.88
N ASN A 907 -18.61 36.42 37.86
CA ASN A 907 -18.46 37.85 38.14
C ASN A 907 -17.43 38.06 39.25
N ASP A 908 -16.70 39.16 39.10
CA ASP A 908 -15.63 39.78 39.91
C ASP A 908 -14.18 39.28 39.69
#